data_AF-A0A352NTA2-F1
#
_entry.id   AF-A0A352NTA2-F1
#
_cell.length_a   1.000
_cell.length_b   1.000
_cell.length_c   1.000
_cell.angle_alpha   90.00
_cell.angle_beta   90.00
_cell.angle_gamma   90.00
#
_symmetry.space_group_name_H-M   'P 1'
#
loop_
_entity.id
_entity.type
_entity.pdbx_description
1 polymer ?
#
loop_
_entity_poly.entity_id
_entity_poly.type
_entity_poly.pdbx_seq_one_letter_code
_entity_poly.pdbx_strand_id
1 'polypeptide(L)'
;MNPISYTENYNKILKKITSAKWIKKYNMNKHMIYKSIKGPKFKDAFKNQLSSKDFSAKSTLALCQFMMDSLSGHKSPDNWLLYLYQYTLKKNFPENVTVKMIPQLTAPCELYLAIFNTICSIQKNSGDGTWESRYPLQFLTLKEESELEHPEEYRKFIKAFLSQYTYEMMKINGELTGFTTLEHICGVHYLSLYIARQLKSTGIPVDLGRVSGAAAGHDLGKYGCKCAESKKVPHLHYYYTDQWFKRCGINYIRNVAINHSVWDLELENLSLESLILIYSDFRIKNELKNGQNYMKLFSLSESFYIISGKLENMNQQKSRRYKKVYAKLKDFENFLLDIGIDVEPKQSFPPVKTKHKNYTLLQGNSIVQNLKYLSISHNINLMYQLRDEYSLDTILEMARSENDWKIFREYIRIFQEYSTYLTQKQKLQTLKFLYENLIHPEDDIRRHCAELMGTLIATFDEDYRKELPEDVKILPPITSGTSLLKKYMEIMLSPSYKVISEHKFNIGYSISIMINSLFKNCRKSLIPKYIDVLMTFYSEEKYKNSACEVFLLETCKYIPWKHLSSENKEILFNYIFSKTKKRNSTIRMEALEAVLVFSGDLMKSRNFMEKMKKHFNLITAKSRITAENFLIFKINKKLNLNNDVTNTFKYYCNLTNKIVTDIFLSNLKTATNWIRKKNQVELLLYHALDNPQSMGLHTAIHFCNL
;
A
#
# COMPACT_ATOMS: atom_id res chain seq x y z
N MET A 1 -22.80 3.46 40.00
CA MET A 1 -23.34 2.52 38.99
C MET A 1 -24.85 2.69 39.00
N ASN A 2 -25.47 2.98 37.85
CA ASN A 2 -26.93 3.11 37.79
C ASN A 2 -27.57 1.72 37.83
N PRO A 3 -28.62 1.48 38.64
CA PRO A 3 -29.33 0.21 38.64
C PRO A 3 -29.94 -0.05 37.25
N ILE A 4 -29.87 -1.30 36.79
CA ILE A 4 -30.43 -1.71 35.50
C ILE A 4 -31.96 -1.60 35.59
N SER A 5 -32.52 -0.51 35.04
CA SER A 5 -33.96 -0.24 35.11
C SER A 5 -34.73 -1.23 34.24
N TYR A 6 -35.55 -2.08 34.87
CA TYR A 6 -36.46 -2.99 34.17
C TYR A 6 -37.40 -2.21 33.23
N THR A 7 -38.04 -1.15 33.74
CA THR A 7 -39.06 -0.40 33.02
C THR A 7 -38.50 0.27 31.75
N GLU A 8 -37.32 0.88 31.85
CA GLU A 8 -36.68 1.52 30.69
C GLU A 8 -36.28 0.50 29.63
N ASN A 9 -35.67 -0.61 30.04
CA ASN A 9 -35.19 -1.63 29.11
C ASN A 9 -36.33 -2.42 28.47
N TYR A 10 -37.41 -2.70 29.22
CA TYR A 10 -38.64 -3.26 28.69
C TYR A 10 -39.26 -2.34 27.64
N ASN A 11 -39.35 -1.04 27.92
CA ASN A 11 -39.87 -0.04 26.98
C ASN A 11 -39.01 0.08 25.70
N LYS A 12 -37.67 -0.04 25.82
CA LYS A 12 -36.76 -0.07 24.66
C LYS A 12 -37.06 -1.27 23.76
N ILE A 13 -37.17 -2.48 24.34
CA ILE A 13 -37.51 -3.69 23.59
C ILE A 13 -38.88 -3.52 22.92
N LEU A 14 -39.89 -3.12 23.69
CA LEU A 14 -41.26 -2.93 23.20
C LEU A 14 -41.31 -1.95 22.03
N LYS A 15 -40.70 -0.76 22.16
CA LYS A 15 -40.67 0.26 21.09
C LYS A 15 -40.01 -0.28 19.82
N LYS A 16 -38.95 -1.07 19.96
CA LYS A 16 -38.19 -1.61 18.82
C LYS A 16 -38.97 -2.64 18.03
N ILE A 17 -39.58 -3.62 18.71
CA ILE A 17 -40.31 -4.73 18.06
C ILE A 17 -41.76 -4.37 17.68
N THR A 18 -42.30 -3.26 18.18
CA THR A 18 -43.67 -2.80 17.85
C THR A 18 -43.72 -1.65 16.84
N SER A 19 -42.57 -1.20 16.32
CA SER A 19 -42.49 -0.18 15.29
C SER A 19 -43.23 -0.61 14.03
N ALA A 20 -44.16 0.24 13.55
CA ALA A 20 -44.98 -0.05 12.36
C ALA A 20 -44.14 -0.35 11.11
N LYS A 21 -43.01 0.36 10.95
CA LYS A 21 -42.07 0.15 9.85
C LYS A 21 -41.40 -1.22 9.92
N TRP A 22 -41.04 -1.66 11.12
CA TRP A 22 -40.35 -2.94 11.35
C TRP A 22 -41.31 -4.13 11.18
N ILE A 23 -42.50 -4.04 11.77
CA ILE A 23 -43.56 -5.05 11.62
C ILE A 23 -43.94 -5.23 10.15
N LYS A 24 -44.17 -4.13 9.41
CA LYS A 24 -44.51 -4.19 7.97
C LYS A 24 -43.38 -4.78 7.14
N LYS A 25 -42.12 -4.46 7.46
CA LYS A 25 -40.94 -4.97 6.73
C LYS A 25 -40.82 -6.49 6.78
N TYR A 26 -41.18 -7.11 7.91
CA TYR A 26 -41.05 -8.56 8.11
C TYR A 26 -42.39 -9.30 8.12
N ASN A 27 -43.47 -8.63 7.71
CA ASN A 27 -44.83 -9.17 7.64
C ASN A 27 -45.28 -9.87 8.95
N MET A 28 -45.01 -9.24 10.09
CA MET A 28 -45.33 -9.82 11.40
C MET A 28 -46.73 -9.41 11.89
N ASN A 29 -47.39 -10.28 12.67
CA ASN A 29 -48.66 -9.94 13.30
C ASN A 29 -48.43 -9.07 14.56
N LYS A 30 -48.76 -7.77 14.47
CA LYS A 30 -48.61 -6.80 15.57
C LYS A 30 -49.34 -7.23 16.85
N HIS A 31 -50.57 -7.73 16.73
CA HIS A 31 -51.38 -8.12 17.88
C HIS A 31 -50.75 -9.31 18.63
N MET A 32 -50.20 -10.28 17.88
CA MET A 32 -49.54 -11.45 18.46
C MET A 32 -48.27 -11.08 19.24
N ILE A 33 -47.40 -10.23 18.66
CA ILE A 33 -46.20 -9.75 19.34
C ILE A 33 -46.57 -8.98 20.61
N TYR A 34 -47.58 -8.09 20.51
CA TYR A 34 -48.01 -7.26 21.64
C TYR A 34 -48.61 -8.09 22.79
N LYS A 35 -49.41 -9.12 22.46
CA LYS A 35 -49.96 -10.06 23.46
C LYS A 35 -48.84 -10.84 24.14
N SER A 36 -47.86 -11.30 23.38
CA SER A 36 -46.76 -12.14 23.89
C SER A 36 -45.80 -11.36 24.82
N ILE A 37 -45.38 -10.15 24.42
CA ILE A 37 -44.48 -9.32 25.23
C ILE A 37 -45.14 -8.75 26.49
N LYS A 38 -46.47 -8.54 26.46
CA LYS A 38 -47.23 -8.09 27.64
C LYS A 38 -47.57 -9.22 28.61
N GLY A 39 -47.46 -10.47 28.17
CA GLY A 39 -47.75 -11.65 28.98
C GLY A 39 -46.83 -11.76 30.20
N PRO A 40 -47.30 -12.35 31.31
CA PRO A 40 -46.52 -12.50 32.54
C PRO A 40 -45.24 -13.31 32.31
N LYS A 41 -45.32 -14.39 31.51
CA LYS A 41 -44.16 -15.25 31.16
C LYS A 41 -42.96 -14.46 30.64
N PHE A 42 -43.16 -13.54 29.68
CA PHE A 42 -42.07 -12.73 29.15
C PHE A 42 -41.54 -11.73 30.19
N LYS A 43 -42.45 -11.06 30.90
CA LYS A 43 -42.07 -10.05 31.89
C LYS A 43 -41.26 -10.65 33.03
N ASP A 44 -41.65 -11.81 33.53
CA ASP A 44 -40.98 -12.48 34.64
C ASP A 44 -39.64 -13.07 34.19
N ALA A 45 -39.59 -13.71 33.02
CA ALA A 45 -38.34 -14.18 32.43
C ALA A 45 -37.35 -13.02 32.18
N PHE A 46 -37.83 -11.88 31.68
CA PHE A 46 -36.98 -10.70 31.46
C PHE A 46 -36.49 -10.09 32.77
N LYS A 47 -37.34 -10.00 33.81
CA LYS A 47 -36.91 -9.58 35.16
C LYS A 47 -35.81 -10.48 35.70
N ASN A 48 -36.02 -11.79 35.61
CA ASN A 48 -35.05 -12.79 36.07
C ASN A 48 -33.72 -12.70 35.32
N GLN A 49 -33.78 -12.46 34.00
CA GLN A 49 -32.57 -12.28 33.18
C GLN A 49 -31.77 -11.04 33.60
N LEU A 50 -32.44 -9.92 33.92
CA LEU A 50 -31.77 -8.70 34.37
C LEU A 50 -31.20 -8.84 35.79
N SER A 51 -31.88 -9.57 36.69
CA SER A 51 -31.40 -9.78 38.05
C SER A 51 -30.24 -10.77 38.10
N SER A 52 -30.28 -11.84 37.30
CA SER A 52 -29.17 -12.80 37.17
C SER A 52 -27.99 -12.27 36.36
N LYS A 53 -28.18 -11.16 35.65
CA LYS A 53 -27.21 -10.56 34.70
C LYS A 53 -26.77 -11.54 33.60
N ASP A 54 -27.64 -12.47 33.21
CA ASP A 54 -27.37 -13.42 32.14
C ASP A 54 -27.77 -12.84 30.78
N PHE A 55 -26.81 -12.17 30.13
CA PHE A 55 -27.01 -11.55 28.83
C PHE A 55 -26.64 -12.47 27.65
N SER A 56 -26.59 -13.79 27.85
CA SER A 56 -26.23 -14.74 26.81
C SER A 56 -27.28 -14.84 25.68
N ALA A 57 -26.84 -15.29 24.51
CA ALA A 57 -27.67 -15.61 23.37
C ALA A 57 -28.63 -16.77 23.71
N LYS A 58 -28.15 -17.78 24.45
CA LYS A 58 -29.00 -18.87 24.97
C LYS A 58 -30.13 -18.37 25.86
N SER A 59 -29.82 -17.49 26.82
CA SER A 59 -30.82 -16.90 27.73
C SER A 59 -31.84 -16.04 26.96
N THR A 60 -31.35 -15.27 25.98
CA THR A 60 -32.22 -14.47 25.10
C THR A 60 -33.10 -15.35 24.22
N LEU A 61 -32.61 -16.52 23.78
CA LEU A 61 -33.40 -17.46 22.99
C LEU A 61 -34.54 -18.02 23.82
N ALA A 62 -34.28 -18.42 25.07
CA ALA A 62 -35.31 -18.85 26.01
C ALA A 62 -36.37 -17.76 26.23
N LEU A 63 -35.97 -16.49 26.31
CA LEU A 63 -36.88 -15.35 26.40
C LEU A 63 -37.77 -15.20 25.15
N CYS A 64 -37.22 -15.49 23.96
CA CYS A 64 -37.92 -15.29 22.68
C CYS A 64 -38.71 -16.52 22.20
N GLN A 65 -38.45 -17.71 22.77
CA GLN A 65 -38.88 -19.02 22.25
C GLN A 65 -40.37 -19.06 21.89
N PHE A 66 -41.25 -18.66 22.81
CA PHE A 66 -42.71 -18.66 22.58
C PHE A 66 -43.14 -17.81 21.37
N MET A 67 -42.53 -16.64 21.20
CA MET A 67 -42.82 -15.76 20.06
C MET A 67 -42.24 -16.31 18.76
N MET A 68 -41.04 -16.91 18.83
CA MET A 68 -40.39 -17.50 17.68
C MET A 68 -41.15 -18.73 17.17
N ASP A 69 -41.61 -19.61 18.05
CA ASP A 69 -42.40 -20.80 17.69
C ASP A 69 -43.76 -20.41 17.08
N SER A 70 -44.38 -19.36 17.62
CA SER A 70 -45.62 -18.81 17.06
C SER A 70 -45.42 -18.22 15.66
N LEU A 71 -44.22 -17.72 15.34
CA LEU A 71 -43.87 -17.18 14.02
C LEU A 71 -43.35 -18.24 13.05
N SER A 72 -42.70 -19.31 13.54
CA SER A 72 -42.15 -20.39 12.71
C SER A 72 -43.20 -21.42 12.30
N GLY A 73 -44.31 -21.53 13.04
CA GLY A 73 -45.32 -22.55 12.83
C GLY A 73 -44.73 -23.96 13.03
N HIS A 74 -44.99 -24.88 12.11
CA HIS A 74 -44.45 -26.26 12.17
C HIS A 74 -43.02 -26.42 11.62
N LYS A 75 -42.32 -25.34 11.25
CA LYS A 75 -41.01 -25.41 10.56
C LYS A 75 -39.85 -24.92 11.45
N SER A 76 -39.79 -25.33 12.70
CA SER A 76 -38.68 -24.97 13.60
C SER A 76 -37.40 -25.75 13.25
N PRO A 77 -36.22 -25.10 13.24
CA PRO A 77 -34.94 -25.78 13.05
C PRO A 77 -34.55 -26.57 14.32
N ASP A 78 -33.78 -27.65 14.15
CA ASP A 78 -33.32 -28.50 15.26
C ASP A 78 -32.47 -27.72 16.29
N ASN A 79 -31.68 -26.76 15.81
CA ASN A 79 -30.88 -25.87 16.65
C ASN A 79 -31.06 -24.41 16.22
N TRP A 80 -31.93 -23.70 16.94
CA TRP A 80 -32.19 -22.28 16.72
C TRP A 80 -30.94 -21.41 16.81
N LEU A 81 -30.03 -21.67 17.75
CA LEU A 81 -28.85 -20.83 17.95
C LEU A 81 -27.86 -20.96 16.77
N LEU A 82 -27.64 -22.19 16.29
CA LEU A 82 -26.85 -22.43 15.08
C LEU A 82 -27.53 -21.81 13.84
N TYR A 83 -28.85 -21.90 13.74
CA TYR A 83 -29.60 -21.30 12.64
C TYR A 83 -29.49 -19.76 12.64
N LEU A 84 -29.61 -19.13 13.81
CA LEU A 84 -29.45 -17.68 14.00
C LEU A 84 -28.01 -17.23 13.67
N TYR A 85 -27.01 -18.02 14.04
CA TYR A 85 -25.63 -17.79 13.61
C TYR A 85 -25.51 -17.83 12.09
N GLN A 86 -26.00 -18.88 11.43
CA GLN A 86 -25.92 -18.99 9.97
C GLN A 86 -26.72 -17.89 9.25
N TYR A 87 -27.83 -17.44 9.84
CA TYR A 87 -28.64 -16.33 9.32
C TYR A 87 -27.88 -14.99 9.38
N THR A 88 -27.20 -14.70 10.49
CA THR A 88 -26.34 -13.51 10.61
C THR A 88 -25.05 -13.63 9.80
N LEU A 89 -24.49 -14.83 9.70
CA LEU A 89 -23.36 -15.14 8.83
C LEU A 89 -23.72 -14.86 7.37
N LYS A 90 -24.91 -15.22 6.90
CA LYS A 90 -25.37 -14.90 5.54
C LYS A 90 -25.35 -13.40 5.22
N LYS A 91 -25.66 -12.56 6.21
CA LYS A 91 -25.66 -11.10 6.03
C LYS A 91 -24.25 -10.52 5.93
N ASN A 92 -23.28 -11.13 6.61
CA ASN A 92 -21.90 -10.68 6.64
C ASN A 92 -21.05 -11.35 5.56
N PHE A 93 -21.18 -12.67 5.39
CA PHE A 93 -20.41 -13.57 4.52
C PHE A 93 -21.34 -14.57 3.81
N PRO A 94 -22.08 -14.15 2.77
CA PRO A 94 -23.11 -14.97 2.13
C PRO A 94 -22.58 -16.29 1.52
N GLU A 95 -21.33 -16.31 1.09
CA GLU A 95 -20.68 -17.45 0.42
C GLU A 95 -20.31 -18.59 1.37
N ASN A 96 -20.34 -18.36 2.69
CA ASN A 96 -19.86 -19.31 3.70
C ASN A 96 -20.98 -19.99 4.49
N VAL A 97 -22.23 -19.76 4.08
CA VAL A 97 -23.40 -20.31 4.76
C VAL A 97 -23.51 -21.81 4.42
N THR A 98 -23.56 -22.65 5.45
CA THR A 98 -23.66 -24.12 5.28
C THR A 98 -25.09 -24.63 5.36
N VAL A 99 -26.02 -23.82 5.88
CA VAL A 99 -27.43 -24.19 6.09
C VAL A 99 -28.32 -23.53 5.04
N LYS A 100 -29.26 -24.30 4.48
CA LYS A 100 -30.27 -23.76 3.57
C LYS A 100 -31.21 -22.81 4.32
N MET A 101 -31.20 -21.53 3.95
CA MET A 101 -32.07 -20.52 4.56
C MET A 101 -33.51 -20.68 4.08
N ILE A 102 -34.44 -20.73 5.03
CA ILE A 102 -35.87 -20.92 4.81
C ILE A 102 -36.52 -19.54 4.92
N PRO A 103 -37.12 -18.99 3.84
CA PRO A 103 -37.67 -17.63 3.85
C PRO A 103 -38.67 -17.37 4.99
N GLN A 104 -39.48 -18.36 5.35
CA GLN A 104 -40.46 -18.28 6.43
C GLN A 104 -39.83 -18.06 7.82
N LEU A 105 -38.57 -18.45 8.02
CA LEU A 105 -37.85 -18.26 9.27
C LEU A 105 -37.16 -16.88 9.38
N THR A 106 -37.29 -16.03 8.37
CA THR A 106 -36.74 -14.66 8.41
C THR A 106 -37.36 -13.85 9.55
N ALA A 107 -38.69 -13.91 9.70
CA ALA A 107 -39.41 -13.17 10.73
C ALA A 107 -38.98 -13.56 12.17
N PRO A 108 -38.99 -14.85 12.57
CA PRO A 108 -38.53 -15.23 13.90
C PRO A 108 -37.06 -14.87 14.16
N CYS A 109 -36.18 -15.00 13.15
CA CYS A 109 -34.78 -14.59 13.29
C CYS A 109 -34.63 -13.09 13.56
N GLU A 110 -35.37 -12.25 12.84
CA GLU A 110 -35.31 -10.79 13.00
C GLU A 110 -35.89 -10.34 14.34
N LEU A 111 -36.95 -11.01 14.82
CA LEU A 111 -37.50 -10.77 16.15
C LEU A 111 -36.45 -11.05 17.24
N TYR A 112 -35.83 -12.23 17.20
CA TYR A 112 -34.77 -12.60 18.12
C TYR A 112 -33.64 -11.57 18.10
N LEU A 113 -33.12 -11.23 16.91
CA LEU A 113 -31.98 -10.31 16.77
C LEU A 113 -32.31 -8.89 17.25
N ALA A 114 -33.55 -8.43 17.06
CA ALA A 114 -34.00 -7.14 17.57
C ALA A 114 -33.95 -7.08 19.10
N ILE A 115 -34.41 -8.14 19.77
CA ILE A 115 -34.36 -8.29 21.23
C ILE A 115 -32.91 -8.46 21.68
N PHE A 116 -32.16 -9.37 21.07
CA PHE A 116 -30.79 -9.69 21.43
C PHE A 116 -29.83 -8.51 21.28
N ASN A 117 -29.97 -7.69 20.24
CA ASN A 117 -29.23 -6.43 20.11
C ASN A 117 -29.50 -5.48 21.31
N THR A 118 -30.73 -5.46 21.82
CA THR A 118 -31.08 -4.65 22.99
C THR A 118 -30.47 -5.23 24.26
N ILE A 119 -30.51 -6.56 24.44
CA ILE A 119 -29.83 -7.27 25.54
C ILE A 119 -28.32 -7.01 25.53
N CYS A 120 -27.68 -7.10 24.37
CA CYS A 120 -26.25 -6.77 24.22
C CYS A 120 -25.96 -5.31 24.59
N SER A 121 -26.84 -4.39 24.23
CA SER A 121 -26.70 -2.97 24.60
C SER A 121 -26.87 -2.74 26.11
N ILE A 122 -27.66 -3.56 26.80
CA ILE A 122 -27.80 -3.53 28.25
C ILE A 122 -26.51 -4.05 28.91
N GLN A 123 -25.98 -5.18 28.45
CA GLN A 123 -24.74 -5.78 28.96
C GLN A 123 -23.57 -4.78 28.93
N LYS A 124 -23.42 -4.03 27.84
CA LYS A 124 -22.37 -3.00 27.70
C LYS A 124 -22.40 -1.93 28.81
N ASN A 125 -23.53 -1.76 29.50
CA ASN A 125 -23.73 -0.78 30.56
C ASN A 125 -24.07 -1.41 31.92
N SER A 126 -24.05 -2.74 32.04
CA SER A 126 -24.55 -3.48 33.21
C SER A 126 -23.57 -3.50 34.38
N GLY A 127 -22.26 -3.35 34.13
CA GLY A 127 -21.22 -3.61 35.11
C GLY A 127 -21.27 -5.03 35.66
N ASP A 128 -21.62 -6.02 34.85
CA ASP A 128 -21.73 -7.44 35.25
C ASP A 128 -20.38 -8.14 35.46
N GLY A 129 -19.28 -7.46 35.15
CA GLY A 129 -17.93 -7.98 35.31
C GLY A 129 -17.43 -8.78 34.11
N THR A 130 -18.25 -8.99 33.06
CA THR A 130 -17.79 -9.62 31.82
C THR A 130 -16.90 -8.67 31.02
N TRP A 131 -16.18 -9.25 30.06
CA TRP A 131 -15.26 -8.50 29.22
C TRP A 131 -15.98 -7.41 28.41
N GLU A 132 -17.15 -7.72 27.87
CA GLU A 132 -17.95 -6.82 27.04
C GLU A 132 -18.62 -5.69 27.84
N SER A 133 -18.72 -5.85 29.17
CA SER A 133 -19.18 -4.79 30.07
C SER A 133 -18.02 -3.92 30.56
N ARG A 134 -16.83 -4.52 30.75
CA ARG A 134 -15.61 -3.79 31.16
C ARG A 134 -15.00 -2.98 30.02
N TYR A 135 -14.95 -3.55 28.83
CA TYR A 135 -14.41 -2.95 27.61
C TYR A 135 -15.47 -2.98 26.50
N PRO A 136 -16.57 -2.22 26.67
CA PRO A 136 -17.67 -2.28 25.72
C PRO A 136 -17.27 -1.66 24.38
N LEU A 137 -17.66 -2.31 23.28
CA LEU A 137 -17.56 -1.73 21.95
C LEU A 137 -18.56 -0.57 21.84
N GLN A 138 -18.04 0.65 22.02
CA GLN A 138 -18.78 1.92 22.00
C GLN A 138 -18.27 2.82 20.88
N PHE A 139 -19.10 2.99 19.86
CA PHE A 139 -18.82 3.87 18.74
C PHE A 139 -18.75 5.34 19.15
N LEU A 140 -18.31 6.19 18.21
CA LEU A 140 -18.22 7.63 18.40
C LEU A 140 -19.55 8.25 18.81
N THR A 141 -19.48 9.27 19.66
CA THR A 141 -20.61 10.13 19.99
C THR A 141 -20.99 11.00 18.80
N LEU A 142 -22.20 11.56 18.82
CA LEU A 142 -22.66 12.48 17.76
C LEU A 142 -21.73 13.70 17.61
N LYS A 143 -21.16 14.18 18.72
CA LYS A 143 -20.19 15.28 18.70
C LYS A 143 -18.89 14.86 17.99
N GLU A 144 -18.31 13.73 18.39
CA GLU A 144 -17.10 13.19 17.76
C GLU A 144 -17.32 12.90 16.27
N GLU A 145 -18.50 12.40 15.88
CA GLU A 145 -18.84 12.15 14.48
C GLU A 145 -18.94 13.45 13.66
N SER A 146 -19.44 14.54 14.26
CA SER A 146 -19.53 15.85 13.60
C SER A 146 -18.18 16.54 13.39
N GLU A 147 -17.16 16.15 14.15
CA GLU A 147 -15.79 16.67 14.08
C GLU A 147 -14.91 15.89 13.08
N LEU A 148 -15.44 14.84 12.44
CA LEU A 148 -14.72 14.09 11.41
C LEU A 148 -14.61 14.91 10.10
N GLU A 149 -13.43 14.90 9.48
CA GLU A 149 -13.21 15.53 8.17
C GLU A 149 -14.13 14.92 7.09
N HIS A 150 -14.26 13.58 7.10
CA HIS A 150 -15.03 12.81 6.13
C HIS A 150 -15.93 11.77 6.82
N PRO A 151 -17.09 12.17 7.41
CA PRO A 151 -17.93 11.28 8.20
C PRO A 151 -18.68 10.23 7.36
N GLU A 152 -18.74 10.38 6.04
CA GLU A 152 -19.53 9.52 5.16
C GLU A 152 -19.12 8.05 5.22
N GLU A 153 -17.82 7.77 5.19
CA GLU A 153 -17.31 6.40 5.21
C GLU A 153 -17.56 5.74 6.57
N TYR A 154 -17.37 6.48 7.66
CA TYR A 154 -17.67 6.02 9.01
C TYR A 154 -19.18 5.74 9.20
N ARG A 155 -20.06 6.61 8.69
CA ARG A 155 -21.52 6.38 8.69
C ARG A 155 -21.91 5.13 7.91
N LYS A 156 -21.29 4.88 6.76
CA LYS A 156 -21.48 3.64 5.99
C LYS A 156 -21.06 2.41 6.80
N PHE A 157 -19.91 2.48 7.48
CA PHE A 157 -19.44 1.43 8.38
C PHE A 157 -20.44 1.12 9.49
N ILE A 158 -20.86 2.14 10.25
CA ILE A 158 -21.83 1.95 11.35
C ILE A 158 -23.14 1.37 10.85
N LYS A 159 -23.64 1.89 9.72
CA LYS A 159 -24.86 1.36 9.10
C LYS A 159 -24.71 -0.11 8.69
N ALA A 160 -23.60 -0.49 8.06
CA ALA A 160 -23.34 -1.87 7.67
C ALA A 160 -23.24 -2.79 8.90
N PHE A 161 -22.39 -2.43 9.87
CA PHE A 161 -22.14 -3.20 11.09
C PHE A 161 -23.42 -3.45 11.90
N LEU A 162 -24.28 -2.43 12.05
CA LEU A 162 -25.55 -2.55 12.77
C LEU A 162 -26.62 -3.29 11.96
N SER A 163 -26.77 -3.01 10.68
CA SER A 163 -27.83 -3.62 9.85
C SER A 163 -27.59 -5.10 9.53
N GLN A 164 -26.32 -5.51 9.53
CA GLN A 164 -25.91 -6.90 9.32
C GLN A 164 -25.81 -7.70 10.63
N TYR A 165 -26.10 -7.08 11.78
CA TYR A 165 -26.01 -7.70 13.12
C TYR A 165 -24.62 -8.28 13.38
N THR A 166 -23.57 -7.55 13.01
CA THR A 166 -22.19 -8.05 13.04
C THR A 166 -21.73 -8.35 14.47
N TYR A 167 -22.07 -7.50 15.45
CA TYR A 167 -21.76 -7.76 16.86
C TYR A 167 -22.49 -9.00 17.40
N GLU A 168 -23.78 -9.13 17.09
CA GLU A 168 -24.59 -10.25 17.53
C GLU A 168 -24.10 -11.57 16.92
N MET A 169 -23.70 -11.56 15.65
CA MET A 169 -23.06 -12.70 14.98
C MET A 169 -21.82 -13.17 15.74
N MET A 170 -20.93 -12.24 16.10
CA MET A 170 -19.71 -12.54 16.84
C MET A 170 -20.02 -13.16 18.21
N LYS A 171 -21.03 -12.63 18.91
CA LYS A 171 -21.41 -13.11 20.24
C LYS A 171 -22.04 -14.51 20.19
N ILE A 172 -22.95 -14.74 19.24
CA ILE A 172 -23.53 -16.08 19.03
C ILE A 172 -22.43 -17.09 18.68
N ASN A 173 -21.47 -16.70 17.83
CA ASN A 173 -20.34 -17.57 17.50
C ASN A 173 -19.49 -17.94 18.71
N GLY A 174 -19.19 -16.98 19.59
CA GLY A 174 -18.45 -17.23 20.83
C GLY A 174 -19.16 -18.27 21.72
N GLU A 175 -20.48 -18.16 21.87
CA GLU A 175 -21.26 -19.14 22.65
C GLU A 175 -21.37 -20.53 22.02
N LEU A 176 -21.27 -20.63 20.68
CA LEU A 176 -21.31 -21.90 19.96
C LEU A 176 -19.95 -22.60 19.90
N THR A 177 -18.86 -21.84 19.83
CA THR A 177 -17.50 -22.37 19.56
C THR A 177 -16.56 -22.31 20.77
N GLY A 178 -16.85 -21.44 21.75
CA GLY A 178 -15.95 -21.12 22.84
C GLY A 178 -14.78 -20.20 22.46
N PHE A 179 -14.77 -19.65 21.24
CA PHE A 179 -13.73 -18.71 20.81
C PHE A 179 -13.97 -17.30 21.35
N THR A 180 -12.89 -16.64 21.75
CA THR A 180 -12.90 -15.31 22.39
C THR A 180 -12.69 -14.14 21.42
N THR A 181 -13.07 -14.32 20.16
CA THR A 181 -12.78 -13.34 19.09
C THR A 181 -13.55 -12.02 19.29
N LEU A 182 -14.78 -12.07 19.83
CA LEU A 182 -15.54 -10.87 20.16
C LEU A 182 -14.85 -10.08 21.26
N GLU A 183 -14.41 -10.76 22.32
CA GLU A 183 -13.69 -10.17 23.43
C GLU A 183 -12.41 -9.49 22.93
N HIS A 184 -11.68 -10.14 22.03
CA HIS A 184 -10.49 -9.57 21.40
C HIS A 184 -10.82 -8.24 20.72
N ILE A 185 -11.81 -8.24 19.83
CA ILE A 185 -12.23 -7.04 19.08
C ILE A 185 -12.71 -5.94 20.02
N CYS A 186 -13.51 -6.27 21.05
CA CYS A 186 -13.97 -5.32 22.06
C CYS A 186 -12.79 -4.66 22.80
N GLY A 187 -11.81 -5.45 23.23
CA GLY A 187 -10.62 -4.96 23.94
C GLY A 187 -9.77 -4.04 23.06
N VAL A 188 -9.50 -4.48 21.81
CA VAL A 188 -8.70 -3.71 20.85
C VAL A 188 -9.40 -2.41 20.48
N HIS A 189 -10.71 -2.45 20.22
CA HIS A 189 -11.52 -1.27 19.91
C HIS A 189 -11.52 -0.26 21.07
N TYR A 190 -11.76 -0.74 22.30
CA TYR A 190 -11.79 0.11 23.48
C TYR A 190 -10.45 0.81 23.71
N LEU A 191 -9.35 0.06 23.70
CA LEU A 191 -8.00 0.61 23.91
C LEU A 191 -7.61 1.59 22.79
N SER A 192 -7.91 1.23 21.54
CA SER A 192 -7.62 2.07 20.37
C SER A 192 -8.33 3.42 20.47
N LEU A 193 -9.63 3.43 20.79
CA LEU A 193 -10.39 4.67 20.97
C LEU A 193 -9.98 5.44 22.21
N TYR A 194 -9.63 4.75 23.31
CA TYR A 194 -9.15 5.40 24.53
C TYR A 194 -7.88 6.23 24.27
N ILE A 195 -6.93 5.66 23.53
CA ILE A 195 -5.69 6.36 23.14
C ILE A 195 -5.99 7.46 22.11
N ALA A 196 -6.78 7.16 21.08
CA ALA A 196 -7.07 8.11 20.01
C ALA A 196 -7.83 9.36 20.50
N ARG A 197 -8.77 9.20 21.44
CA ARG A 197 -9.50 10.34 22.05
C ARG A 197 -8.57 11.27 22.82
N GLN A 198 -7.61 10.71 23.56
CA GLN A 198 -6.59 11.50 24.26
C GLN A 198 -5.65 12.19 23.27
N LEU A 199 -5.21 11.51 22.21
CA LEU A 199 -4.39 12.13 21.17
C LEU A 199 -5.11 13.29 20.50
N LYS A 200 -6.39 13.11 20.14
CA LYS A 200 -7.21 14.17 19.53
C LYS A 200 -7.33 15.39 20.45
N SER A 201 -7.48 15.19 21.77
CA SER A 201 -7.58 16.30 22.72
C SER A 201 -6.27 17.09 22.89
N THR A 202 -5.12 16.51 22.54
CA THR A 202 -3.82 17.21 22.48
C THR A 202 -3.58 17.97 21.18
N GLY A 203 -4.50 17.90 20.21
CA GLY A 203 -4.33 18.51 18.89
C GLY A 203 -3.54 17.67 17.89
N ILE A 204 -3.15 16.44 18.24
CA ILE A 204 -2.51 15.52 17.30
C ILE A 204 -3.54 15.06 16.25
N PRO A 205 -3.20 15.09 14.96
CA PRO A 205 -4.16 14.87 13.89
C PRO A 205 -4.44 13.36 13.73
N VAL A 206 -5.47 12.87 14.44
CA VAL A 206 -5.98 11.49 14.36
C VAL A 206 -7.43 11.46 13.87
N ASP A 207 -7.74 10.52 12.98
CA ASP A 207 -9.11 10.26 12.53
C ASP A 207 -9.80 9.20 13.42
N LEU A 208 -10.65 9.65 14.33
CA LEU A 208 -11.38 8.78 15.25
C LEU A 208 -12.32 7.79 14.52
N GLY A 209 -12.86 8.16 13.36
CA GLY A 209 -13.74 7.33 12.56
C GLY A 209 -12.99 6.14 11.97
N ARG A 210 -11.79 6.40 11.44
CA ARG A 210 -10.87 5.36 10.95
C ARG A 210 -10.40 4.43 12.07
N VAL A 211 -9.99 4.98 13.22
CA VAL A 211 -9.58 4.16 14.38
C VAL A 211 -10.73 3.25 14.83
N SER A 212 -11.92 3.82 15.07
CA SER A 212 -13.10 3.09 15.53
C SER A 212 -13.50 1.98 14.56
N GLY A 213 -13.64 2.32 13.27
CA GLY A 213 -14.07 1.36 12.26
C GLY A 213 -13.06 0.25 12.03
N ALA A 214 -11.77 0.59 12.00
CA ALA A 214 -10.72 -0.38 11.74
C ALA A 214 -10.55 -1.33 12.92
N ALA A 215 -10.52 -0.81 14.15
CA ALA A 215 -10.40 -1.66 15.33
C ALA A 215 -11.62 -2.58 15.53
N ALA A 216 -12.84 -2.11 15.22
CA ALA A 216 -14.04 -2.95 15.27
C ALA A 216 -14.11 -4.01 14.15
N GLY A 217 -13.44 -3.77 13.02
CA GLY A 217 -13.52 -4.62 11.82
C GLY A 217 -12.29 -5.47 11.49
N HIS A 218 -11.13 -5.23 12.12
CA HIS A 218 -9.84 -5.82 11.71
C HIS A 218 -9.86 -7.36 11.62
N ASP A 219 -10.51 -8.01 12.59
CA ASP A 219 -10.57 -9.46 12.74
C ASP A 219 -11.90 -10.08 12.27
N LEU A 220 -12.76 -9.30 11.61
CA LEU A 220 -14.07 -9.74 11.15
C LEU A 220 -13.99 -10.92 10.16
N GLY A 221 -12.91 -11.00 9.38
CA GLY A 221 -12.70 -12.08 8.42
C GLY A 221 -12.47 -13.46 9.03
N LYS A 222 -12.21 -13.57 10.34
CA LYS A 222 -12.11 -14.89 11.01
C LYS A 222 -13.42 -15.67 10.90
N TYR A 223 -14.54 -14.96 10.93
CA TYR A 223 -15.88 -15.54 10.74
C TYR A 223 -16.18 -15.90 9.28
N GLY A 224 -15.40 -15.37 8.34
CA GLY A 224 -15.50 -15.66 6.92
C GLY A 224 -14.67 -16.87 6.46
N CYS A 225 -13.84 -17.46 7.31
CA CYS A 225 -13.08 -18.64 6.90
C CYS A 225 -13.96 -19.91 6.90
N LYS A 226 -13.84 -20.75 5.89
CA LYS A 226 -14.55 -22.04 5.79
C LYS A 226 -13.96 -23.06 6.77
N CYS A 227 -14.70 -24.10 7.14
CA CYS A 227 -14.20 -25.14 8.05
C CYS A 227 -12.91 -25.82 7.54
N ALA A 228 -12.81 -26.04 6.22
CA ALA A 228 -11.62 -26.59 5.56
C ALA A 228 -10.38 -25.68 5.72
N GLU A 229 -10.59 -24.39 5.99
CA GLU A 229 -9.55 -23.36 6.11
C GLU A 229 -9.17 -23.08 7.58
N SER A 230 -9.70 -23.83 8.53
CA SER A 230 -9.50 -23.64 9.98
C SER A 230 -8.02 -23.48 10.39
N LYS A 231 -7.11 -24.23 9.75
CA LYS A 231 -5.65 -24.13 10.00
C LYS A 231 -5.01 -22.86 9.40
N LYS A 232 -5.62 -22.26 8.38
CA LYS A 232 -5.14 -21.08 7.64
C LYS A 232 -5.82 -19.76 8.06
N VAL A 233 -6.74 -19.80 9.02
CA VAL A 233 -7.46 -18.61 9.55
C VAL A 233 -6.54 -17.42 9.87
N PRO A 234 -5.37 -17.59 10.53
CA PRO A 234 -4.46 -16.48 10.82
C PRO A 234 -3.94 -15.74 9.58
N HIS A 235 -3.98 -16.36 8.40
CA HIS A 235 -3.56 -15.77 7.14
C HIS A 235 -4.74 -15.32 6.28
N LEU A 236 -5.82 -16.13 6.23
CA LEU A 236 -6.97 -15.88 5.36
C LEU A 236 -7.96 -14.85 5.90
N HIS A 237 -7.97 -14.58 7.22
CA HIS A 237 -8.91 -13.57 7.75
C HIS A 237 -8.72 -12.19 7.12
N TYR A 238 -7.49 -11.81 6.74
CA TYR A 238 -7.23 -10.55 6.02
C TYR A 238 -8.05 -10.47 4.73
N TYR A 239 -8.18 -11.58 3.99
CA TYR A 239 -8.97 -11.65 2.77
C TYR A 239 -10.46 -11.48 3.03
N TYR A 240 -11.01 -12.19 4.00
CA TYR A 240 -12.43 -12.06 4.29
C TYR A 240 -12.78 -10.69 4.89
N THR A 241 -11.91 -10.11 5.73
CA THR A 241 -12.04 -8.73 6.19
C THR A 241 -12.04 -7.76 5.00
N ASP A 242 -11.09 -7.92 4.07
CA ASP A 242 -10.98 -7.15 2.83
C ASP A 242 -12.29 -7.16 2.01
N GLN A 243 -12.83 -8.37 1.78
CA GLN A 243 -14.07 -8.56 1.02
C GLN A 243 -15.30 -7.95 1.72
N TRP A 244 -15.39 -8.07 3.05
CA TRP A 244 -16.51 -7.50 3.80
C TRP A 244 -16.57 -5.98 3.63
N PHE A 245 -15.44 -5.30 3.78
CA PHE A 245 -15.37 -3.85 3.63
C PHE A 245 -15.62 -3.40 2.17
N LYS A 246 -15.05 -4.10 1.18
CA LYS A 246 -15.27 -3.82 -0.25
C LYS A 246 -16.75 -3.89 -0.62
N ARG A 247 -17.47 -4.93 -0.17
CA ARG A 247 -18.93 -5.07 -0.40
C ARG A 247 -19.73 -3.93 0.23
N CYS A 248 -19.24 -3.36 1.32
CA CYS A 248 -19.88 -2.23 2.00
C CYS A 248 -19.47 -0.86 1.41
N GLY A 249 -18.56 -0.83 0.42
CA GLY A 249 -18.05 0.42 -0.18
C GLY A 249 -17.21 1.25 0.78
N ILE A 250 -16.41 0.59 1.63
CA ILE A 250 -15.56 1.19 2.66
C ILE A 250 -14.10 0.87 2.33
N ASN A 251 -13.26 1.88 2.09
CA ASN A 251 -11.92 1.76 1.57
C ASN A 251 -10.82 2.24 2.55
N TYR A 252 -10.94 3.41 3.17
CA TYR A 252 -9.84 3.91 4.03
C TYR A 252 -9.82 3.21 5.38
N ILE A 253 -10.98 3.02 6.01
CA ILE A 253 -11.11 2.18 7.21
C ILE A 253 -10.57 0.76 6.93
N ARG A 254 -10.91 0.20 5.76
CA ARG A 254 -10.43 -1.11 5.30
C ARG A 254 -8.90 -1.16 5.21
N ASN A 255 -8.28 -0.15 4.60
CA ASN A 255 -6.83 -0.12 4.43
C ASN A 255 -6.10 -0.17 5.79
N VAL A 256 -6.63 0.50 6.81
CA VAL A 256 -6.10 0.38 8.19
C VAL A 256 -6.39 -1.01 8.76
N ALA A 257 -7.62 -1.50 8.60
CA ALA A 257 -8.09 -2.77 9.18
C ALA A 257 -7.35 -4.00 8.64
N ILE A 258 -6.89 -4.04 7.39
CA ILE A 258 -6.18 -5.20 6.81
C ILE A 258 -4.65 -5.12 6.95
N ASN A 259 -4.11 -3.92 7.20
CA ASN A 259 -2.68 -3.67 7.29
C ASN A 259 -2.20 -3.52 8.74
N HIS A 260 -2.63 -4.42 9.62
CA HIS A 260 -2.19 -4.49 11.02
C HIS A 260 -1.30 -5.70 11.33
N SER A 261 -0.85 -6.44 10.30
CA SER A 261 -0.01 -7.62 10.49
C SER A 261 1.44 -7.25 10.76
N VAL A 262 1.94 -7.64 11.94
CA VAL A 262 3.30 -7.41 12.41
C VAL A 262 4.40 -7.85 11.41
N TRP A 263 4.09 -8.79 10.51
CA TRP A 263 5.02 -9.33 9.53
C TRP A 263 5.29 -8.39 8.34
N ASP A 264 4.26 -7.73 7.83
CA ASP A 264 4.29 -7.07 6.52
C ASP A 264 4.62 -5.58 6.58
N LEU A 265 4.84 -5.02 7.78
CA LEU A 265 4.84 -3.58 8.00
C LEU A 265 6.24 -3.00 8.18
N GLU A 266 6.59 -1.95 7.45
CA GLU A 266 7.64 -1.04 7.90
C GLU A 266 6.95 0.01 8.77
N LEU A 267 7.11 -0.15 10.10
CA LEU A 267 6.44 0.70 11.09
C LEU A 267 6.77 2.20 10.95
N GLU A 268 7.86 2.52 10.24
CA GLU A 268 8.33 3.88 9.97
C GLU A 268 7.43 4.63 8.96
N ASN A 269 6.56 3.93 8.24
CA ASN A 269 5.75 4.52 7.16
C ASN A 269 4.25 4.22 7.34
N LEU A 270 3.78 4.10 8.58
CA LEU A 270 2.38 3.81 8.90
C LEU A 270 1.63 5.04 9.36
N SER A 271 0.35 5.11 9.04
CA SER A 271 -0.52 6.12 9.63
C SER A 271 -0.65 5.91 11.13
N LEU A 272 -0.96 7.00 11.84
CA LEU A 272 -1.18 6.96 13.28
C LEU A 272 -2.31 5.98 13.66
N GLU A 273 -3.37 5.89 12.84
CA GLU A 273 -4.48 4.95 13.06
C GLU A 273 -4.02 3.49 12.98
N SER A 274 -3.14 3.17 12.02
CA SER A 274 -2.53 1.84 11.93
C SER A 274 -1.64 1.54 13.13
N LEU A 275 -0.81 2.50 13.58
CA LEU A 275 0.04 2.32 14.76
C LEU A 275 -0.79 2.07 16.03
N ILE A 276 -1.87 2.82 16.23
CA ILE A 276 -2.80 2.63 17.37
C ILE A 276 -3.45 1.24 17.32
N LEU A 277 -3.91 0.81 16.14
CA LEU A 277 -4.52 -0.51 15.96
C LEU A 277 -3.52 -1.63 16.27
N ILE A 278 -2.31 -1.56 15.72
CA ILE A 278 -1.26 -2.58 15.94
C ILE A 278 -0.85 -2.61 17.40
N TYR A 279 -0.62 -1.43 18.01
CA TYR A 279 -0.29 -1.33 19.43
C TYR A 279 -1.37 -1.98 20.30
N SER A 280 -2.64 -1.69 20.01
CA SER A 280 -3.77 -2.23 20.77
C SER A 280 -3.97 -3.73 20.55
N ASP A 281 -3.90 -4.21 19.30
CA ASP A 281 -3.94 -5.65 19.00
C ASP A 281 -2.81 -6.40 19.71
N PHE A 282 -1.61 -5.84 19.76
CA PHE A 282 -0.47 -6.47 20.39
C PHE A 282 -0.68 -6.67 21.90
N ARG A 283 -1.41 -5.77 22.56
CA ARG A 283 -1.67 -5.77 24.01
C ARG A 283 -2.84 -6.64 24.46
N ILE A 284 -3.82 -6.86 23.59
CA ILE A 284 -5.00 -7.67 23.90
C ILE A 284 -4.74 -9.10 23.41
N LYS A 285 -4.61 -10.05 24.34
CA LYS A 285 -4.31 -11.45 24.01
C LYS A 285 -5.04 -12.42 24.96
N ASN A 286 -5.15 -13.67 24.51
CA ASN A 286 -5.68 -14.75 25.33
C ASN A 286 -4.66 -15.21 26.38
N GLU A 287 -5.13 -15.36 27.62
CA GLU A 287 -4.47 -16.01 28.74
C GLU A 287 -5.16 -17.35 28.99
N LEU A 288 -4.38 -18.43 29.13
CA LEU A 288 -4.92 -19.76 29.41
C LEU A 288 -4.94 -19.97 30.92
N LYS A 289 -6.15 -20.05 31.50
CA LYS A 289 -6.36 -20.30 32.93
C LYS A 289 -7.30 -21.49 33.11
N ASN A 290 -6.89 -22.48 33.90
CA ASN A 290 -7.68 -23.68 34.21
C ASN A 290 -8.24 -24.39 32.95
N GLY A 291 -7.46 -24.43 31.87
CA GLY A 291 -7.87 -25.05 30.59
C GLY A 291 -8.85 -24.23 29.75
N GLN A 292 -9.26 -23.04 30.21
CA GLN A 292 -10.11 -22.10 29.45
C GLN A 292 -9.30 -20.87 29.03
N ASN A 293 -9.59 -20.36 27.82
CA ASN A 293 -8.99 -19.14 27.31
C ASN A 293 -9.81 -17.94 27.78
N TYR A 294 -9.16 -16.97 28.43
CA TYR A 294 -9.76 -15.70 28.81
C TYR A 294 -9.01 -14.55 28.16
N MET A 295 -9.73 -13.52 27.75
CA MET A 295 -9.11 -12.31 27.21
C MET A 295 -8.48 -11.49 28.35
N LYS A 296 -7.27 -10.98 28.12
CA LYS A 296 -6.58 -10.11 29.07
C LYS A 296 -5.87 -8.98 28.33
N LEU A 297 -5.87 -7.81 28.97
CA LEU A 297 -5.04 -6.68 28.58
C LEU A 297 -3.68 -6.85 29.27
N PHE A 298 -2.63 -6.92 28.48
CA PHE A 298 -1.25 -7.04 28.93
C PHE A 298 -0.50 -5.72 28.75
N SER A 299 0.55 -5.52 29.54
CA SER A 299 1.58 -4.53 29.21
C SER A 299 2.29 -4.92 27.91
N LEU A 300 2.92 -3.95 27.24
CA LEU A 300 3.64 -4.22 25.99
C LEU A 300 4.76 -5.26 26.19
N SER A 301 5.47 -5.22 27.32
CA SER A 301 6.49 -6.21 27.69
C SER A 301 5.92 -7.61 27.87
N GLU A 302 4.82 -7.77 28.60
CA GLU A 302 4.18 -9.08 28.79
C GLU A 302 3.70 -9.67 27.47
N SER A 303 3.06 -8.84 26.63
CA SER A 303 2.66 -9.25 25.27
C SER A 303 3.83 -9.76 24.44
N PHE A 304 4.99 -9.11 24.53
CA PHE A 304 6.19 -9.56 23.83
C PHE A 304 6.65 -10.94 24.31
N TYR A 305 6.61 -11.20 25.61
CA TYR A 305 6.94 -12.52 26.16
C TYR A 305 5.93 -13.60 25.74
N ILE A 306 4.64 -13.30 25.79
CA ILE A 306 3.57 -14.23 25.36
C ILE A 306 3.72 -14.60 23.89
N ILE A 307 4.02 -13.62 23.05
CA ILE A 307 4.24 -13.83 21.63
C ILE A 307 5.55 -14.60 21.43
N SER A 308 6.64 -14.21 22.10
CA SER A 308 7.93 -14.90 21.98
C SER A 308 7.87 -16.37 22.41
N GLY A 309 7.14 -16.69 23.48
CA GLY A 309 6.93 -18.06 23.95
C GLY A 309 6.14 -18.93 22.97
N LYS A 310 5.20 -18.34 22.22
CA LYS A 310 4.50 -19.02 21.10
C LYS A 310 5.39 -19.22 19.86
N LEU A 311 6.58 -18.61 19.83
CA LEU A 311 7.49 -18.58 18.69
C LEU A 311 8.82 -19.31 18.95
N GLU A 312 8.94 -20.07 20.05
CA GLU A 312 10.19 -20.77 20.44
C GLU A 312 10.70 -21.79 19.41
N ASN A 313 9.89 -22.14 18.40
CA ASN A 313 10.27 -23.00 17.26
C ASN A 313 10.54 -22.26 15.94
N MET A 314 10.76 -20.94 15.94
CA MET A 314 10.89 -20.14 14.71
C MET A 314 12.33 -19.83 14.24
N ASN A 315 12.48 -19.75 12.92
CA ASN A 315 13.66 -19.25 12.20
C ASN A 315 14.22 -17.93 12.80
N GLN A 316 15.55 -17.80 12.90
CA GLN A 316 16.26 -16.64 13.43
C GLN A 316 15.82 -15.29 12.79
N GLN A 317 15.47 -15.29 11.50
CA GLN A 317 14.97 -14.10 10.81
C GLN A 317 13.63 -13.60 11.37
N LYS A 318 12.75 -14.55 11.75
CA LYS A 318 11.43 -14.29 12.31
C LYS A 318 11.54 -13.67 13.71
N SER A 319 12.44 -14.19 14.55
CA SER A 319 12.74 -13.62 15.88
C SER A 319 13.30 -12.19 15.80
N ARG A 320 14.28 -11.93 14.91
CA ARG A 320 14.85 -10.59 14.71
C ARG A 320 13.79 -9.56 14.30
N ARG A 321 12.84 -9.96 13.43
CA ARG A 321 11.75 -9.09 12.99
C ARG A 321 10.81 -8.70 14.14
N TYR A 322 10.38 -9.65 14.96
CA TYR A 322 9.54 -9.36 16.12
C TYR A 322 10.22 -8.45 17.14
N LYS A 323 11.52 -8.66 17.40
CA LYS A 323 12.31 -7.77 18.25
C LYS A 323 12.33 -6.33 17.70
N LYS A 324 12.50 -6.16 16.39
CA LYS A 324 12.44 -4.84 15.74
C LYS A 324 11.05 -4.20 15.89
N VAL A 325 9.98 -4.96 15.70
CA VAL A 325 8.61 -4.44 15.84
C VAL A 325 8.32 -4.05 17.28
N TYR A 326 8.66 -4.90 18.25
CA TYR A 326 8.52 -4.58 19.66
C TYR A 326 9.27 -3.30 20.05
N ALA A 327 10.53 -3.15 19.64
CA ALA A 327 11.32 -1.95 19.92
C ALA A 327 10.64 -0.68 19.39
N LYS A 328 10.03 -0.74 18.20
CA LYS A 328 9.28 0.37 17.61
C LYS A 328 7.97 0.66 18.32
N LEU A 329 7.20 -0.36 18.70
CA LEU A 329 6.01 -0.18 19.54
C LEU A 329 6.37 0.38 20.91
N LYS A 330 7.55 0.04 21.44
CA LYS A 330 8.05 0.61 22.69
C LYS A 330 8.46 2.08 22.52
N ASP A 331 9.10 2.44 21.42
CA ASP A 331 9.37 3.84 21.10
C ASP A 331 8.05 4.64 20.96
N PHE A 332 7.01 4.06 20.36
CA PHE A 332 5.67 4.67 20.27
C PHE A 332 4.99 4.79 21.65
N GLU A 333 5.01 3.75 22.48
CA GLU A 333 4.47 3.80 23.85
C GLU A 333 5.17 4.87 24.69
N ASN A 334 6.51 4.93 24.61
CA ASN A 334 7.28 5.93 25.32
C ASN A 334 6.95 7.35 24.82
N PHE A 335 6.73 7.53 23.51
CA PHE A 335 6.24 8.79 22.95
C PHE A 335 4.87 9.15 23.52
N LEU A 336 3.90 8.23 23.54
CA LEU A 336 2.57 8.46 24.11
C LEU A 336 2.65 8.92 25.57
N LEU A 337 3.42 8.20 26.40
CA LEU A 337 3.63 8.55 27.81
C LEU A 337 4.29 9.93 27.98
N ASP A 338 5.21 10.28 27.07
CA ASP A 338 5.94 11.54 27.10
C ASP A 338 5.06 12.77 26.85
N ILE A 339 4.14 12.67 25.89
CA ILE A 339 3.14 13.71 25.62
C ILE A 339 1.96 13.68 26.62
N GLY A 340 1.99 12.78 27.60
CA GLY A 340 1.04 12.71 28.71
C GLY A 340 -0.19 11.83 28.46
N ILE A 341 -0.17 10.96 27.44
CA ILE A 341 -1.25 10.02 27.15
C ILE A 341 -1.16 8.83 28.12
N ASP A 342 -2.28 8.51 28.75
CA ASP A 342 -2.40 7.29 29.55
C ASP A 342 -2.63 6.09 28.61
N VAL A 343 -1.81 5.06 28.76
CA VAL A 343 -1.91 3.81 27.99
C VAL A 343 -2.69 2.74 28.74
N GLU A 344 -3.01 2.95 30.02
CA GLU A 344 -3.83 2.04 30.81
C GLU A 344 -5.30 2.50 30.82
N PRO A 345 -6.21 1.76 30.15
CA PRO A 345 -7.58 2.19 29.97
C PRO A 345 -8.33 2.35 31.30
N LYS A 346 -8.93 3.53 31.48
CA LYS A 346 -9.79 3.89 32.62
C LYS A 346 -11.16 4.34 32.11
N GLN A 347 -12.17 4.34 32.98
CA GLN A 347 -13.53 4.79 32.63
C GLN A 347 -13.57 6.24 32.13
N SER A 348 -12.65 7.08 32.58
CA SER A 348 -12.42 8.43 32.06
C SER A 348 -10.92 8.71 32.01
N PHE A 349 -10.51 9.62 31.14
CA PHE A 349 -9.16 10.16 31.12
C PHE A 349 -9.20 11.64 31.55
N PRO A 350 -8.29 12.07 32.45
CA PRO A 350 -8.16 13.49 32.79
C PRO A 350 -7.67 14.28 31.57
N PRO A 351 -7.82 15.62 31.57
CA PRO A 351 -7.22 16.47 30.54
C PRO A 351 -5.72 16.18 30.43
N VAL A 352 -5.24 15.91 29.21
CA VAL A 352 -3.83 15.65 28.97
C VAL A 352 -3.06 16.94 29.21
N LYS A 353 -2.14 16.93 30.18
CA LYS A 353 -1.26 18.07 30.44
C LYS A 353 0.00 17.93 29.61
N THR A 354 0.13 18.74 28.56
CA THR A 354 1.36 18.84 27.79
C THR A 354 2.47 19.43 28.67
N LYS A 355 3.55 18.67 28.86
CA LYS A 355 4.72 19.16 29.59
C LYS A 355 5.55 20.04 28.65
N HIS A 356 5.80 21.29 29.03
CA HIS A 356 6.79 22.11 28.34
C HIS A 356 8.19 21.57 28.63
N LYS A 357 8.91 21.16 27.58
CA LYS A 357 10.28 20.68 27.69
C LYS A 357 11.28 21.78 27.39
N ASN A 358 12.23 21.99 28.30
CA ASN A 358 13.41 22.80 28.03
C ASN A 358 14.47 21.96 27.32
N TYR A 359 14.47 22.01 25.99
CA TYR A 359 15.45 21.29 25.16
C TYR A 359 16.91 21.64 25.50
N THR A 360 17.15 22.86 25.99
CA THR A 360 18.46 23.36 26.42
C THR A 360 19.04 22.63 27.64
N LEU A 361 18.20 21.95 28.43
CA LEU A 361 18.62 21.23 29.64
C LEU A 361 18.75 19.71 29.42
N LEU A 362 18.51 19.22 28.20
CA LEU A 362 18.60 17.79 27.91
C LEU A 362 20.07 17.32 27.86
N GLN A 363 20.37 16.20 28.51
CA GLN A 363 21.70 15.60 28.55
C GLN A 363 21.66 14.08 28.29
N GLY A 364 22.72 13.57 27.65
CA GLY A 364 22.93 12.13 27.41
C GLY A 364 21.76 11.44 26.71
N ASN A 365 21.28 10.34 27.29
CA ASN A 365 20.18 9.54 26.74
C ASN A 365 18.87 10.31 26.53
N SER A 366 18.64 11.39 27.29
CA SER A 366 17.43 12.20 27.12
C SER A 366 17.41 12.95 25.78
N ILE A 367 18.56 13.31 25.21
CA ILE A 367 18.66 13.90 23.87
C ILE A 367 18.22 12.88 22.83
N VAL A 368 18.77 11.66 22.91
CA VAL A 368 18.45 10.57 21.97
C VAL A 368 16.95 10.24 21.99
N GLN A 369 16.34 10.15 23.17
CA GLN A 369 14.89 9.89 23.28
C GLN A 369 14.04 11.03 22.72
N ASN A 370 14.41 12.28 22.99
CA ASN A 370 13.69 13.43 22.43
C ASN A 370 13.82 13.52 20.91
N LEU A 371 14.98 13.17 20.34
CA LEU A 371 15.14 13.07 18.89
C LEU A 371 14.19 12.01 18.31
N LYS A 372 14.05 10.84 18.95
CA LYS A 372 13.07 9.83 18.54
C LYS A 372 11.64 10.37 18.60
N TYR A 373 11.27 11.07 19.66
CA TYR A 373 9.91 11.64 19.80
C TYR A 373 9.62 12.70 18.74
N LEU A 374 10.61 13.56 18.43
CA LEU A 374 10.52 14.51 17.33
C LEU A 374 10.33 13.80 15.99
N SER A 375 11.11 12.74 15.71
CA SER A 375 10.95 11.95 14.50
C SER A 375 9.57 11.29 14.40
N ILE A 376 9.04 10.73 15.49
CA ILE A 376 7.70 10.14 15.55
C ILE A 376 6.64 11.21 15.27
N SER A 377 6.75 12.38 15.90
CA SER A 377 5.81 13.48 15.71
C SER A 377 5.81 14.00 14.26
N HIS A 378 6.99 14.17 13.65
CA HIS A 378 7.10 14.58 12.24
C HIS A 378 6.50 13.53 11.31
N ASN A 379 6.78 12.24 11.56
CA ASN A 379 6.23 11.15 10.76
C ASN A 379 4.70 11.08 10.86
N ILE A 380 4.13 11.24 12.05
CA ILE A 380 2.66 11.31 12.24
C ILE A 380 2.06 12.41 11.38
N ASN A 381 2.64 13.63 11.40
CA ASN A 381 2.15 14.76 10.63
C ASN A 381 2.32 14.55 9.11
N LEU A 382 3.43 13.97 8.68
CA LEU A 382 3.68 13.67 7.29
C LEU A 382 2.71 12.59 6.77
N MET A 383 2.55 11.50 7.50
CA MET A 383 1.61 10.44 7.16
C MET A 383 0.16 10.92 7.15
N TYR A 384 -0.17 11.91 7.98
CA TYR A 384 -1.47 12.59 7.94
C TYR A 384 -1.69 13.33 6.61
N GLN A 385 -0.66 13.98 6.08
CA GLN A 385 -0.72 14.65 4.77
C GLN A 385 -0.77 13.66 3.59
N LEU A 386 -0.25 12.44 3.75
CA LEU A 386 -0.24 11.40 2.71
C LEU A 386 -1.42 10.42 2.82
N ARG A 387 -2.39 10.69 3.69
CA ARG A 387 -3.40 9.72 4.14
C ARG A 387 -4.50 9.42 3.12
N ASP A 388 -4.84 10.38 2.26
CA ASP A 388 -5.83 10.22 1.19
C ASP A 388 -5.50 11.11 -0.02
N GLU A 389 -6.34 11.04 -1.05
CA GLU A 389 -6.17 11.73 -2.32
C GLU A 389 -6.26 13.26 -2.17
N TYR A 390 -7.05 13.77 -1.23
CA TYR A 390 -7.23 15.21 -1.02
C TYR A 390 -6.05 15.81 -0.25
N SER A 391 -5.63 15.14 0.82
CA SER A 391 -4.46 15.56 1.60
C SER A 391 -3.18 15.51 0.75
N LEU A 392 -3.05 14.46 -0.09
CA LEU A 392 -1.94 14.33 -1.02
C LEU A 392 -1.95 15.45 -2.07
N ASP A 393 -3.11 15.78 -2.64
CA ASP A 393 -3.21 16.88 -3.61
C ASP A 393 -2.74 18.20 -3.00
N THR A 394 -3.09 18.46 -1.73
CA THR A 394 -2.65 19.66 -1.01
C THR A 394 -1.12 19.76 -0.91
N ILE A 395 -0.42 18.67 -0.57
CA ILE A 395 1.06 18.68 -0.53
C ILE A 395 1.69 18.74 -1.92
N LEU A 396 1.06 18.16 -2.94
CA LEU A 396 1.51 18.31 -4.32
C LEU A 396 1.37 19.76 -4.80
N GLU A 397 0.29 20.48 -4.45
CA GLU A 397 0.13 21.90 -4.78
C GLU A 397 1.11 22.80 -4.03
N MET A 398 1.40 22.49 -2.76
CA MET A 398 2.47 23.17 -2.02
C MET A 398 3.82 22.99 -2.72
N ALA A 399 4.14 21.76 -3.14
CA ALA A 399 5.35 21.50 -3.90
C ALA A 399 5.36 22.24 -5.24
N ARG A 400 4.23 22.31 -5.98
CA ARG A 400 4.14 23.08 -7.24
C ARG A 400 4.42 24.58 -7.05
N SER A 401 4.13 25.12 -5.88
CA SER A 401 4.29 26.53 -5.57
C SER A 401 5.68 26.87 -5.01
N GLU A 402 6.53 25.87 -4.80
CA GLU A 402 7.87 26.05 -4.26
C GLU A 402 8.83 26.61 -5.32
N ASN A 403 9.50 27.71 -4.99
CA ASN A 403 10.42 28.39 -5.89
C ASN A 403 11.87 27.94 -5.69
N ASP A 404 12.25 27.52 -4.47
CA ASP A 404 13.58 26.98 -4.23
C ASP A 404 13.64 25.52 -4.69
N TRP A 405 14.39 25.28 -5.77
CA TRP A 405 14.55 23.94 -6.31
C TRP A 405 15.13 22.94 -5.30
N LYS A 406 15.90 23.39 -4.30
CA LYS A 406 16.44 22.50 -3.25
C LYS A 406 15.33 21.99 -2.35
N ILE A 407 14.39 22.86 -1.97
CA ILE A 407 13.22 22.47 -1.17
C ILE A 407 12.29 21.60 -2.03
N PHE A 408 12.09 21.96 -3.30
CA PHE A 408 11.33 21.14 -4.25
C PHE A 408 11.91 19.72 -4.40
N ARG A 409 13.24 19.59 -4.44
CA ARG A 409 13.93 18.29 -4.45
C ARG A 409 13.57 17.45 -3.21
N GLU A 410 13.52 18.07 -2.03
CA GLU A 410 13.16 17.36 -0.81
C GLU A 410 11.69 16.89 -0.83
N TYR A 411 10.77 17.64 -1.43
CA TYR A 411 9.40 17.14 -1.68
C TYR A 411 9.41 15.86 -2.53
N ILE A 412 10.19 15.82 -3.62
CA ILE A 412 10.28 14.62 -4.47
C ILE A 412 10.87 13.45 -3.67
N ARG A 413 11.87 13.69 -2.82
CA ARG A 413 12.46 12.67 -1.94
C ARG A 413 11.45 12.11 -0.93
N ILE A 414 10.64 12.97 -0.34
CA ILE A 414 9.52 12.57 0.51
C ILE A 414 8.57 11.68 -0.29
N PHE A 415 8.13 12.09 -1.49
CA PHE A 415 7.25 11.26 -2.30
C PHE A 415 7.88 9.92 -2.69
N GLN A 416 9.19 9.88 -2.90
CA GLN A 416 9.94 8.65 -3.16
C GLN A 416 9.95 7.71 -1.96
N GLU A 417 10.29 8.21 -0.78
CA GLU A 417 10.37 7.41 0.46
C GLU A 417 9.01 6.78 0.80
N TYR A 418 7.94 7.55 0.71
CA TYR A 418 6.59 7.11 1.10
C TYR A 418 5.78 6.50 -0.06
N SER A 419 6.33 6.44 -1.28
CA SER A 419 5.67 5.93 -2.48
C SER A 419 5.11 4.51 -2.34
N THR A 420 5.75 3.67 -1.52
CA THR A 420 5.34 2.29 -1.25
C THR A 420 3.95 2.19 -0.61
N TYR A 421 3.54 3.23 0.11
CA TYR A 421 2.31 3.28 0.92
C TYR A 421 1.17 4.02 0.22
N LEU A 422 1.45 4.67 -0.90
CA LEU A 422 0.43 5.30 -1.70
C LEU A 422 -0.49 4.24 -2.32
N THR A 423 -1.79 4.47 -2.21
CA THR A 423 -2.80 3.71 -2.95
C THR A 423 -2.61 3.89 -4.45
N GLN A 424 -3.15 2.99 -5.28
CA GLN A 424 -3.12 3.15 -6.73
C GLN A 424 -3.58 4.53 -7.22
N LYS A 425 -4.65 5.11 -6.63
CA LYS A 425 -5.14 6.45 -7.01
C LYS A 425 -4.14 7.55 -6.67
N GLN A 426 -3.55 7.51 -5.49
CA GLN A 426 -2.50 8.44 -5.06
C GLN A 426 -1.24 8.32 -5.94
N LYS A 427 -0.85 7.09 -6.34
CA LYS A 427 0.23 6.87 -7.31
C LYS A 427 -0.08 7.52 -8.66
N LEU A 428 -1.33 7.48 -9.12
CA LEU A 428 -1.74 8.16 -10.37
C LEU A 428 -1.64 9.69 -10.27
N GLN A 429 -2.08 10.29 -9.15
CA GLN A 429 -1.92 11.73 -8.89
C GLN A 429 -0.43 12.12 -8.89
N THR A 430 0.39 11.35 -8.17
CA THR A 430 1.83 11.57 -8.08
C THR A 430 2.50 11.45 -9.45
N LEU A 431 2.18 10.41 -10.24
CA LEU A 431 2.73 10.24 -11.60
C LEU A 431 2.39 11.42 -12.51
N LYS A 432 1.17 11.98 -12.41
CA LYS A 432 0.77 13.16 -13.16
C LYS A 432 1.62 14.38 -12.77
N PHE A 433 1.77 14.62 -11.47
CA PHE A 433 2.63 15.68 -10.94
C PHE A 433 4.08 15.53 -11.40
N LEU A 434 4.66 14.33 -11.36
CA LEU A 434 6.04 14.10 -11.78
C LEU A 434 6.23 14.33 -13.29
N TYR A 435 5.26 13.90 -14.11
CA TYR A 435 5.29 14.15 -15.55
C TYR A 435 5.26 15.65 -15.87
N GLU A 436 4.42 16.42 -15.17
CA GLU A 436 4.38 17.88 -15.29
C GLU A 436 5.73 18.52 -14.95
N ASN A 437 6.51 17.93 -14.04
CA ASN A 437 7.81 18.43 -13.62
C ASN A 437 9.00 17.92 -14.46
N LEU A 438 8.77 17.12 -15.51
CA LEU A 438 9.83 16.75 -16.47
C LEU A 438 10.28 17.91 -17.36
N ILE A 439 9.61 19.07 -17.28
CA ILE A 439 10.01 20.30 -17.99
C ILE A 439 10.72 21.30 -17.07
N HIS A 440 10.94 20.96 -15.79
CA HIS A 440 11.57 21.83 -14.81
C HIS A 440 12.97 22.29 -15.30
N PRO A 441 13.40 23.54 -15.05
CA PRO A 441 14.70 24.05 -15.52
C PRO A 441 15.90 23.24 -15.05
N GLU A 442 15.89 22.85 -13.77
CA GLU A 442 16.95 22.05 -13.15
C GLU A 442 16.95 20.59 -13.62
N ASP A 443 18.07 20.12 -14.16
CA ASP A 443 18.22 18.74 -14.66
C ASP A 443 18.04 17.70 -13.56
N ASP A 444 18.58 17.98 -12.38
CA ASP A 444 18.50 17.06 -11.26
C ASP A 444 17.04 16.82 -10.81
N ILE A 445 16.19 17.84 -10.87
CA ILE A 445 14.75 17.71 -10.58
C ILE A 445 14.10 16.77 -11.59
N ARG A 446 14.32 17.01 -12.90
CA ARG A 446 13.78 16.14 -13.96
C ARG A 446 14.23 14.70 -13.80
N ARG A 447 15.50 14.50 -13.44
CA ARG A 447 16.09 13.19 -13.17
C ARG A 447 15.37 12.49 -12.02
N HIS A 448 15.24 13.13 -10.85
CA HIS A 448 14.52 12.55 -9.71
C HIS A 448 13.05 12.25 -10.04
N CYS A 449 12.38 13.14 -10.79
CA CYS A 449 11.02 12.89 -11.26
C CYS A 449 10.93 11.63 -12.12
N ALA A 450 11.80 11.49 -13.12
CA ALA A 450 11.84 10.33 -14.01
C ALA A 450 12.16 9.02 -13.25
N GLU A 451 13.11 9.06 -12.31
CA GLU A 451 13.44 7.91 -11.46
C GLU A 451 12.24 7.49 -10.59
N LEU A 452 11.55 8.44 -9.98
CA LEU A 452 10.37 8.15 -9.18
C LEU A 452 9.20 7.63 -10.05
N MET A 453 8.99 8.19 -11.24
CA MET A 453 8.01 7.65 -12.20
C MET A 453 8.27 6.18 -12.52
N GLY A 454 9.52 5.81 -12.79
CA GLY A 454 9.89 4.42 -13.05
C GLY A 454 9.60 3.51 -11.85
N THR A 455 9.90 3.97 -10.63
CA THR A 455 9.63 3.25 -9.38
C THR A 455 8.13 3.04 -9.14
N LEU A 456 7.33 4.09 -9.36
CA LEU A 456 5.88 4.06 -9.18
C LEU A 456 5.21 3.13 -10.17
N ILE A 457 5.62 3.14 -11.44
CA ILE A 457 5.10 2.20 -12.46
C ILE A 457 5.49 0.76 -12.09
N ALA A 458 6.76 0.53 -11.73
CA ALA A 458 7.26 -0.80 -11.35
C ALA A 458 6.54 -1.42 -10.15
N THR A 459 6.08 -0.59 -9.21
CA THR A 459 5.42 -0.97 -7.97
C THR A 459 3.92 -0.65 -7.97
N PHE A 460 3.34 -0.36 -9.14
CA PHE A 460 1.94 0.07 -9.27
C PHE A 460 0.95 -1.05 -8.95
N ASP A 461 1.24 -2.24 -9.46
CA ASP A 461 0.40 -3.42 -9.26
C ASP A 461 0.51 -3.85 -7.78
N GLU A 462 -0.57 -3.58 -7.03
CA GLU A 462 -0.71 -4.05 -5.66
C GLU A 462 -0.90 -5.58 -5.69
N ASP A 463 0.21 -6.33 -5.65
CA ASP A 463 0.11 -7.77 -5.42
C ASP A 463 -0.44 -7.98 -4.01
N TYR A 464 -1.59 -8.64 -3.95
CA TYR A 464 -2.21 -9.07 -2.69
C TYR A 464 -1.21 -9.98 -1.96
N ARG A 465 -0.46 -9.42 -1.00
CA ARG A 465 0.64 -10.13 -0.30
C ARG A 465 0.13 -11.21 0.66
N LYS A 466 -1.17 -11.18 0.98
CA LYS A 466 -1.79 -12.11 1.91
C LYS A 466 -2.17 -13.40 1.19
N GLU A 467 -2.22 -14.50 1.93
CA GLU A 467 -2.69 -15.77 1.40
C GLU A 467 -4.13 -15.64 0.89
N LEU A 468 -4.42 -16.31 -0.23
CA LEU A 468 -5.75 -16.37 -0.83
C LEU A 468 -6.36 -17.75 -0.58
N PRO A 469 -7.69 -17.85 -0.45
CA PRO A 469 -8.39 -19.12 -0.56
C PRO A 469 -8.07 -19.80 -1.89
N GLU A 470 -8.00 -21.13 -1.90
CA GLU A 470 -7.60 -21.93 -3.06
C GLU A 470 -8.57 -21.79 -4.26
N ASP A 471 -9.82 -21.44 -3.99
CA ASP A 471 -10.88 -21.24 -4.96
C ASP A 471 -10.94 -19.82 -5.55
N VAL A 472 -10.13 -18.89 -5.04
CA VAL A 472 -10.18 -17.47 -5.45
C VAL A 472 -9.11 -17.16 -6.51
N LYS A 473 -9.57 -16.75 -7.69
CA LYS A 473 -8.73 -16.08 -8.71
C LYS A 473 -8.96 -14.57 -8.63
N ILE A 474 -7.90 -13.80 -8.40
CA ILE A 474 -7.96 -12.33 -8.42
C ILE A 474 -8.27 -11.87 -9.84
N LEU A 475 -9.35 -11.11 -10.01
CA LEU A 475 -9.64 -10.41 -11.26
C LEU A 475 -8.54 -9.37 -11.54
N PRO A 476 -8.02 -9.26 -12.76
CA PRO A 476 -7.01 -8.27 -13.08
C PRO A 476 -7.55 -6.85 -12.83
N PRO A 477 -6.72 -5.94 -12.27
CA PRO A 477 -7.14 -4.57 -12.01
C PRO A 477 -7.46 -3.83 -13.31
N ILE A 478 -8.36 -2.83 -13.23
CA ILE A 478 -8.79 -2.00 -14.38
C ILE A 478 -7.60 -1.23 -14.99
N THR A 479 -6.60 -0.88 -14.18
CA THR A 479 -5.35 -0.25 -14.62
C THR A 479 -4.19 -1.08 -14.07
N SER A 480 -3.23 -1.43 -14.93
CA SER A 480 -2.04 -2.20 -14.56
C SER A 480 -0.78 -1.35 -14.73
N GLY A 481 0.31 -1.75 -14.07
CA GLY A 481 1.62 -1.12 -14.29
C GLY A 481 2.04 -1.15 -15.77
N THR A 482 1.70 -2.22 -16.48
CA THR A 482 1.96 -2.35 -17.93
C THR A 482 1.16 -1.35 -18.77
N SER A 483 -0.10 -1.06 -18.43
CA SER A 483 -0.89 -0.06 -19.15
C SER A 483 -0.41 1.36 -18.87
N LEU A 484 0.07 1.63 -17.65
CA LEU A 484 0.71 2.90 -17.30
C LEU A 484 2.03 3.11 -18.03
N LEU A 485 2.88 2.08 -18.12
CA LEU A 485 4.10 2.16 -18.92
C LEU A 485 3.79 2.57 -20.35
N LYS A 486 2.81 1.90 -20.98
CA LYS A 486 2.38 2.24 -22.35
C LYS A 486 1.93 3.70 -22.44
N LYS A 487 1.04 4.13 -21.56
CA LYS A 487 0.52 5.51 -21.52
C LYS A 487 1.64 6.55 -21.39
N TYR A 488 2.55 6.37 -20.43
CA TYR A 488 3.63 7.33 -20.19
C TYR A 488 4.65 7.35 -21.32
N MET A 489 4.99 6.18 -21.91
CA MET A 489 5.82 6.12 -23.13
C MET A 489 5.18 6.90 -24.30
N GLU A 490 3.88 6.75 -24.53
CA GLU A 490 3.16 7.46 -25.61
C GLU A 490 3.23 8.98 -25.43
N ILE A 491 2.90 9.50 -24.24
CA ILE A 491 2.88 10.95 -23.99
C ILE A 491 4.27 11.57 -23.82
N MET A 492 5.30 10.77 -23.53
CA MET A 492 6.69 11.23 -23.46
C MET A 492 7.38 11.23 -24.83
N LEU A 493 7.10 10.23 -25.67
CA LEU A 493 7.63 10.19 -27.04
C LEU A 493 6.92 11.17 -27.97
N SER A 494 5.63 11.41 -27.75
CA SER A 494 4.82 12.34 -28.53
C SER A 494 4.08 13.34 -27.63
N PRO A 495 4.80 14.28 -26.97
CA PRO A 495 4.16 15.32 -26.16
C PRO A 495 3.26 16.22 -27.02
N SER A 496 2.27 16.84 -26.39
CA SER A 496 1.31 17.74 -27.05
C SER A 496 2.00 18.80 -27.92
N TYR A 497 1.36 19.20 -29.02
CA TYR A 497 1.86 20.26 -29.91
C TYR A 497 2.09 21.59 -29.17
N LYS A 498 1.39 21.81 -28.05
CA LYS A 498 1.52 22.99 -27.18
C LYS A 498 2.84 23.06 -26.41
N VAL A 499 3.59 21.96 -26.32
CA VAL A 499 4.89 21.91 -25.63
C VAL A 499 5.99 22.41 -26.56
N ILE A 500 6.82 23.35 -26.07
CA ILE A 500 7.95 23.89 -26.82
C ILE A 500 9.04 22.83 -27.06
N SER A 501 9.89 23.05 -28.06
CA SER A 501 10.89 22.07 -28.52
C SER A 501 11.89 21.65 -27.43
N GLU A 502 12.33 22.58 -26.58
CA GLU A 502 13.25 22.29 -25.48
C GLU A 502 12.62 21.37 -24.44
N HIS A 503 11.38 21.65 -24.03
CA HIS A 503 10.63 20.81 -23.12
C HIS A 503 10.31 19.43 -23.70
N LYS A 504 10.01 19.33 -25.01
CA LYS A 504 9.89 18.03 -25.71
C LYS A 504 11.18 17.22 -25.61
N PHE A 505 12.33 17.88 -25.75
CA PHE A 505 13.62 17.23 -25.58
C PHE A 505 13.84 16.73 -24.14
N ASN A 506 13.58 17.57 -23.13
CA ASN A 506 13.72 17.22 -21.72
C ASN A 506 12.84 16.02 -21.32
N ILE A 507 11.59 16.00 -21.79
CA ILE A 507 10.66 14.88 -21.58
C ILE A 507 11.19 13.61 -22.25
N GLY A 508 11.62 13.68 -23.51
CA GLY A 508 12.13 12.52 -24.24
C GLY A 508 13.42 11.96 -23.64
N TYR A 509 14.34 12.82 -23.21
CA TYR A 509 15.58 12.44 -22.54
C TYR A 509 15.31 11.64 -21.24
N SER A 510 14.28 12.07 -20.50
CA SER A 510 13.86 11.46 -19.24
C SER A 510 13.32 10.03 -19.37
N ILE A 511 12.94 9.58 -20.58
CA ILE A 511 12.43 8.22 -20.81
C ILE A 511 13.46 7.17 -20.38
N SER A 512 14.72 7.35 -20.76
CA SER A 512 15.79 6.40 -20.46
C SER A 512 16.00 6.21 -18.95
N ILE A 513 15.91 7.31 -18.19
CA ILE A 513 16.01 7.35 -16.73
C ILE A 513 14.83 6.62 -16.10
N MET A 514 13.62 6.89 -16.57
CA MET A 514 12.40 6.22 -16.11
C MET A 514 12.47 4.70 -16.34
N ILE A 515 12.88 4.26 -17.54
CA ILE A 515 12.99 2.84 -17.87
C ILE A 515 14.08 2.14 -17.06
N ASN A 516 15.23 2.78 -16.86
CA ASN A 516 16.29 2.25 -16.00
C ASN A 516 15.79 2.05 -14.57
N SER A 517 15.09 3.04 -14.01
CA SER A 517 14.50 2.94 -12.67
C SER A 517 13.42 1.86 -12.59
N LEU A 518 12.59 1.74 -13.62
CA LEU A 518 11.56 0.70 -13.71
C LEU A 518 12.17 -0.70 -13.61
N PHE A 519 13.20 -1.00 -14.40
CA PHE A 519 13.82 -2.33 -14.39
C PHE A 519 14.63 -2.61 -13.12
N LYS A 520 15.17 -1.58 -12.45
CA LYS A 520 15.84 -1.73 -11.14
C LYS A 520 14.86 -2.11 -10.03
N ASN A 521 13.62 -1.59 -10.08
CA ASN A 521 12.65 -1.73 -8.98
C ASN A 521 11.54 -2.77 -9.25
N CYS A 522 11.33 -3.17 -10.50
CA CYS A 522 10.26 -4.12 -10.83
C CYS A 522 10.58 -5.55 -10.39
N ARG A 523 9.53 -6.33 -10.14
CA ARG A 523 9.65 -7.75 -9.81
C ARG A 523 10.14 -8.54 -11.02
N LYS A 524 11.02 -9.52 -10.79
CA LYS A 524 11.58 -10.36 -11.86
C LYS A 524 10.53 -11.06 -12.73
N SER A 525 9.39 -11.42 -12.15
CA SER A 525 8.25 -12.03 -12.86
C SER A 525 7.53 -11.08 -13.83
N LEU A 526 7.61 -9.76 -13.59
CA LEU A 526 6.96 -8.74 -14.42
C LEU A 526 7.88 -8.19 -15.51
N ILE A 527 9.20 -8.41 -15.42
CA ILE A 527 10.18 -7.94 -16.42
C ILE A 527 9.76 -8.29 -17.85
N PRO A 528 9.40 -9.56 -18.19
CA PRO A 528 9.02 -9.90 -19.56
C PRO A 528 7.80 -9.11 -20.05
N LYS A 529 6.78 -8.92 -19.19
CA LYS A 529 5.56 -8.18 -19.55
C LYS A 529 5.85 -6.70 -19.86
N TYR A 530 6.75 -6.07 -19.10
CA TYR A 530 7.18 -4.71 -19.38
C TYR A 530 8.00 -4.60 -20.67
N ILE A 531 8.86 -5.59 -20.93
CA ILE A 531 9.60 -5.68 -22.20
C ILE A 531 8.63 -5.79 -23.38
N ASP A 532 7.62 -6.65 -23.30
CA ASP A 532 6.63 -6.83 -24.38
C ASP A 532 5.94 -5.50 -24.73
N VAL A 533 5.56 -4.72 -23.71
CA VAL A 533 5.01 -3.37 -23.92
C VAL A 533 6.02 -2.43 -24.57
N LEU A 534 7.29 -2.44 -24.13
CA LEU A 534 8.31 -1.58 -24.74
C LEU A 534 8.56 -1.91 -26.20
N MET A 535 8.53 -3.20 -26.58
CA MET A 535 8.82 -3.63 -27.95
C MET A 535 7.84 -3.07 -28.98
N THR A 536 6.60 -2.75 -28.59
CA THR A 536 5.63 -2.12 -29.51
C THR A 536 6.12 -0.75 -30.01
N PHE A 537 6.85 0.00 -29.18
CA PHE A 537 7.40 1.30 -29.56
C PHE A 537 8.57 1.20 -30.55
N TYR A 538 9.26 0.06 -30.60
CA TYR A 538 10.35 -0.18 -31.55
C TYR A 538 9.84 -0.67 -32.92
N SER A 539 8.63 -1.23 -32.98
CA SER A 539 8.01 -1.70 -34.24
C SER A 539 7.11 -0.64 -34.91
N GLU A 540 6.51 0.26 -34.14
CA GLU A 540 5.55 1.25 -34.65
C GLU A 540 6.17 2.37 -35.53
N GLU A 541 5.52 2.66 -36.65
CA GLU A 541 6.03 3.63 -37.63
C GLU A 541 6.01 5.08 -37.15
N LYS A 542 5.02 5.45 -36.33
CA LYS A 542 4.85 6.83 -35.83
C LYS A 542 6.06 7.35 -35.03
N TYR A 543 6.92 6.46 -34.52
CA TYR A 543 8.11 6.83 -33.74
C TYR A 543 9.41 6.83 -34.57
N LYS A 544 9.33 6.77 -35.91
CA LYS A 544 10.51 6.79 -36.80
C LYS A 544 11.07 8.20 -37.08
N ASN A 545 10.63 9.23 -36.35
CA ASN A 545 11.23 10.57 -36.45
C ASN A 545 12.57 10.63 -35.70
N SER A 546 13.45 11.57 -36.07
CA SER A 546 14.83 11.57 -35.57
C SER A 546 14.97 11.75 -34.06
N ALA A 547 14.06 12.50 -33.41
CA ALA A 547 14.11 12.70 -31.96
C ALA A 547 13.71 11.41 -31.21
N CYS A 548 12.58 10.81 -31.58
CA CYS A 548 12.13 9.53 -31.02
C CYS A 548 13.17 8.42 -31.24
N GLU A 549 13.79 8.34 -32.43
CA GLU A 549 14.83 7.35 -32.72
C GLU A 549 16.01 7.49 -31.75
N VAL A 550 16.43 8.71 -31.41
CA VAL A 550 17.49 8.95 -30.42
C VAL A 550 17.07 8.51 -29.01
N PHE A 551 15.88 8.91 -28.55
CA PHE A 551 15.42 8.55 -27.21
C PHE A 551 15.21 7.04 -27.03
N LEU A 552 14.68 6.36 -28.07
CA LEU A 552 14.51 4.92 -28.06
C LEU A 552 15.86 4.18 -28.07
N LEU A 553 16.86 4.65 -28.81
CA LEU A 553 18.20 4.06 -28.78
C LEU A 553 18.89 4.27 -27.43
N GLU A 554 18.77 5.45 -26.80
CA GLU A 554 19.30 5.66 -25.45
C GLU A 554 18.58 4.74 -24.44
N THR A 555 17.25 4.66 -24.54
CA THR A 555 16.41 3.85 -23.64
C THR A 555 16.71 2.36 -23.76
N CYS A 556 16.99 1.87 -24.96
CA CYS A 556 17.17 0.44 -25.17
C CYS A 556 18.35 -0.13 -24.37
N LYS A 557 19.39 0.67 -24.10
CA LYS A 557 20.59 0.27 -23.34
C LYS A 557 20.28 -0.21 -21.92
N TYR A 558 19.11 0.15 -21.38
CA TYR A 558 18.67 -0.25 -20.04
C TYR A 558 17.73 -1.47 -20.03
N ILE A 559 17.40 -2.03 -21.20
CA ILE A 559 16.54 -3.22 -21.31
C ILE A 559 17.35 -4.48 -20.96
N PRO A 560 16.90 -5.30 -20.00
CA PRO A 560 17.66 -6.45 -19.55
C PRO A 560 17.60 -7.60 -20.56
N TRP A 561 18.66 -7.73 -21.39
CA TRP A 561 18.70 -8.64 -22.54
C TRP A 561 18.35 -10.10 -22.23
N LYS A 562 18.76 -10.58 -21.04
CA LYS A 562 18.54 -11.95 -20.58
C LYS A 562 17.06 -12.34 -20.49
N HIS A 563 16.17 -11.36 -20.31
CA HIS A 563 14.72 -11.57 -20.15
C HIS A 563 13.92 -11.39 -21.45
N LEU A 564 14.57 -11.03 -22.56
CA LEU A 564 13.91 -10.94 -23.87
C LEU A 564 13.56 -12.34 -24.40
N SER A 565 12.34 -12.49 -24.92
CA SER A 565 11.94 -13.62 -25.78
C SER A 565 12.77 -13.65 -27.07
N SER A 566 12.75 -14.75 -27.81
CA SER A 566 13.41 -14.85 -29.12
C SER A 566 12.90 -13.78 -30.10
N GLU A 567 11.59 -13.59 -30.15
CA GLU A 567 10.93 -12.56 -30.97
C GLU A 567 11.38 -11.15 -30.58
N ASN A 568 11.33 -10.80 -29.29
CA ASN A 568 11.72 -9.47 -28.82
C ASN A 568 13.22 -9.19 -29.06
N LYS A 569 14.08 -10.21 -28.99
CA LYS A 569 15.50 -10.07 -29.36
C LYS A 569 15.64 -9.69 -30.83
N GLU A 570 14.84 -10.28 -31.70
CA GLU A 570 14.88 -9.98 -33.13
C GLU A 570 14.35 -8.57 -33.43
N ILE A 571 13.23 -8.16 -32.82
CA ILE A 571 12.70 -6.79 -32.93
C ILE A 571 13.76 -5.77 -32.55
N LEU A 572 14.34 -5.92 -31.36
CA LEU A 572 15.32 -4.97 -30.84
C LEU A 572 16.62 -4.96 -31.65
N PHE A 573 17.12 -6.15 -32.02
CA PHE A 573 18.31 -6.26 -32.87
C PHE A 573 18.09 -5.59 -34.23
N ASN A 574 17.00 -5.91 -34.93
CA ASN A 574 16.71 -5.35 -36.24
C ASN A 574 16.53 -3.83 -36.16
N TYR A 575 15.90 -3.33 -35.09
CA TYR A 575 15.80 -1.89 -34.85
C TYR A 575 17.18 -1.25 -34.76
N ILE A 576 18.03 -1.67 -33.79
CA ILE A 576 19.38 -1.13 -33.58
C ILE A 576 20.21 -1.23 -34.86
N PHE A 577 20.22 -2.42 -35.48
CA PHE A 577 20.99 -2.68 -36.70
C PHE A 577 20.58 -1.77 -37.85
N SER A 578 19.28 -1.52 -38.05
CA SER A 578 18.80 -0.59 -39.07
C SER A 578 19.30 0.84 -38.84
N LYS A 579 19.45 1.27 -37.58
CA LYS A 579 19.87 2.64 -37.23
C LYS A 579 21.36 2.88 -37.44
N THR A 580 22.21 1.84 -37.40
CA THR A 580 23.64 1.96 -37.74
C THR A 580 23.88 2.47 -39.17
N LYS A 581 22.89 2.35 -40.06
CA LYS A 581 22.96 2.73 -41.48
C LYS A 581 22.30 4.07 -41.82
N LYS A 582 21.76 4.79 -40.82
CA LYS A 582 21.05 6.06 -41.05
C LYS A 582 22.00 7.17 -41.51
N ARG A 583 21.52 8.15 -42.29
CA ARG A 583 22.34 9.31 -42.69
C ARG A 583 22.65 10.28 -41.55
N ASN A 584 21.76 10.37 -40.55
CA ASN A 584 21.97 11.20 -39.36
C ASN A 584 23.07 10.59 -38.47
N SER A 585 24.17 11.32 -38.27
CA SER A 585 25.32 10.85 -37.50
C SER A 585 25.02 10.64 -36.01
N THR A 586 24.14 11.45 -35.41
CA THR A 586 23.74 11.29 -34.01
C THR A 586 23.05 9.95 -33.79
N ILE A 587 22.09 9.61 -34.67
CA ILE A 587 21.37 8.33 -34.61
C ILE A 587 22.34 7.15 -34.84
N ARG A 588 23.27 7.27 -35.78
CA ARG A 588 24.28 6.22 -36.00
C ARG A 588 25.15 6.02 -34.76
N MET A 589 25.72 7.10 -34.20
CA MET A 589 26.57 7.01 -33.02
C MET A 589 25.84 6.37 -31.83
N GLU A 590 24.59 6.76 -31.61
CA GLU A 590 23.76 6.19 -30.55
C GLU A 590 23.47 4.69 -30.78
N ALA A 591 23.23 4.29 -32.03
CA ALA A 591 23.07 2.88 -32.38
C ALA A 591 24.38 2.08 -32.19
N LEU A 592 25.54 2.67 -32.49
CA LEU A 592 26.84 2.05 -32.24
C LEU A 592 27.10 1.88 -30.73
N GLU A 593 26.71 2.84 -29.89
CA GLU A 593 26.74 2.67 -28.44
C GLU A 593 25.86 1.50 -27.99
N ALA A 594 24.62 1.41 -28.48
CA ALA A 594 23.72 0.31 -28.16
C ALA A 594 24.31 -1.05 -28.56
N VAL A 595 24.98 -1.13 -29.72
CA VAL A 595 25.73 -2.32 -30.15
C VAL A 595 26.82 -2.69 -29.15
N LEU A 596 27.59 -1.71 -28.64
CA LEU A 596 28.66 -1.96 -27.66
C LEU A 596 28.14 -2.46 -26.31
N VAL A 597 26.99 -1.95 -25.87
CA VAL A 597 26.29 -2.39 -24.66
C VAL A 597 25.86 -3.84 -24.80
N PHE A 598 25.22 -4.19 -25.92
CA PHE A 598 24.70 -5.54 -26.15
C PHE A 598 25.72 -6.52 -26.74
N SER A 599 26.95 -6.09 -27.03
CA SER A 599 27.91 -6.89 -27.80
C SER A 599 28.12 -8.29 -27.24
N GLY A 600 28.23 -8.43 -25.90
CA GLY A 600 28.46 -9.72 -25.25
C GLY A 600 27.29 -10.68 -25.38
N ASP A 601 26.06 -10.14 -25.42
CA ASP A 601 24.86 -10.94 -25.61
C ASP A 601 24.55 -11.20 -27.09
N LEU A 602 24.81 -10.23 -27.97
CA LEU A 602 24.72 -10.37 -29.42
C LEU A 602 25.66 -11.45 -29.95
N MET A 603 26.87 -11.56 -29.39
CA MET A 603 27.84 -12.59 -29.74
C MET A 603 27.37 -14.01 -29.41
N LYS A 604 26.40 -14.20 -28.51
CA LYS A 604 25.82 -15.52 -28.20
C LYS A 604 24.88 -16.01 -29.29
N SER A 605 24.31 -15.10 -30.09
CA SER A 605 23.45 -15.44 -31.22
C SER A 605 24.29 -15.48 -32.50
N ARG A 606 24.48 -16.67 -33.06
CA ARG A 606 25.27 -16.85 -34.29
C ARG A 606 24.73 -16.01 -35.46
N ASN A 607 23.42 -15.97 -35.66
CA ASN A 607 22.77 -15.19 -36.72
C ASN A 607 23.05 -13.68 -36.56
N PHE A 608 22.87 -13.13 -35.36
CA PHE A 608 23.12 -11.70 -35.12
C PHE A 608 24.61 -11.36 -35.27
N MET A 609 25.48 -12.22 -34.73
CA MET A 609 26.93 -12.06 -34.87
C MET A 609 27.36 -12.04 -36.34
N GLU A 610 26.93 -12.99 -37.15
CA GLU A 610 27.29 -13.08 -38.57
C GLU A 610 26.81 -11.84 -39.36
N LYS A 611 25.57 -11.39 -39.13
CA LYS A 611 25.04 -10.15 -39.72
C LYS A 611 25.88 -8.93 -39.35
N MET A 612 26.27 -8.81 -38.08
CA MET A 612 27.11 -7.71 -37.59
C MET A 612 28.51 -7.75 -38.18
N LYS A 613 29.19 -8.91 -38.13
CA LYS A 613 30.52 -9.07 -38.72
C LYS A 613 30.54 -8.72 -40.20
N LYS A 614 29.56 -9.21 -40.96
CA LYS A 614 29.41 -8.88 -42.38
C LYS A 614 29.24 -7.39 -42.59
N HIS A 615 28.42 -6.73 -41.78
CA HIS A 615 28.20 -5.28 -41.91
C HIS A 615 29.46 -4.47 -41.61
N PHE A 616 30.11 -4.70 -40.47
CA PHE A 616 31.27 -3.91 -40.04
C PHE A 616 32.54 -4.19 -40.85
N ASN A 617 32.72 -5.40 -41.38
CA ASN A 617 33.82 -5.69 -42.31
C ASN A 617 33.71 -4.91 -43.63
N LEU A 618 32.50 -4.53 -44.04
CA LEU A 618 32.27 -3.73 -45.26
C LEU A 618 32.51 -2.24 -45.04
N ILE A 619 32.59 -1.78 -43.78
CA ILE A 619 32.85 -0.38 -43.48
C ILE A 619 34.36 -0.15 -43.52
N THR A 620 34.84 0.57 -44.54
CA THR A 620 36.26 0.92 -44.70
C THR A 620 36.50 2.44 -44.74
N ALA A 621 35.44 3.22 -44.96
CA ALA A 621 35.49 4.67 -45.07
C ALA A 621 35.63 5.36 -43.71
N LYS A 622 36.51 6.36 -43.63
CA LYS A 622 36.68 7.23 -42.46
C LYS A 622 35.47 8.15 -42.31
N SER A 623 34.82 8.14 -41.14
CA SER A 623 33.81 9.16 -40.80
C SER A 623 34.49 10.51 -40.55
N ARG A 624 33.79 11.59 -40.94
CA ARG A 624 34.19 12.98 -40.61
C ARG A 624 34.12 13.26 -39.10
N ILE A 625 33.39 12.47 -38.34
CA ILE A 625 33.27 12.59 -36.88
C ILE A 625 34.21 11.57 -36.25
N THR A 626 35.29 12.04 -35.63
CA THR A 626 36.32 11.16 -35.05
C THR A 626 35.76 10.22 -33.98
N ALA A 627 34.81 10.71 -33.17
CA ALA A 627 34.14 9.91 -32.15
C ALA A 627 33.35 8.71 -32.72
N GLU A 628 32.84 8.81 -33.95
CA GLU A 628 32.17 7.70 -34.64
C GLU A 628 33.18 6.62 -35.06
N ASN A 629 34.36 7.02 -35.56
CA ASN A 629 35.45 6.07 -35.88
C ASN A 629 35.90 5.32 -34.63
N PHE A 630 35.94 5.99 -33.48
CA PHE A 630 36.30 5.37 -32.21
C PHE A 630 35.29 4.32 -31.73
N LEU A 631 33.99 4.60 -31.88
CA LEU A 631 32.95 3.61 -31.62
C LEU A 631 33.09 2.38 -32.53
N ILE A 632 33.33 2.58 -33.82
CA ILE A 632 33.57 1.49 -34.77
C ILE A 632 34.82 0.69 -34.38
N PHE A 633 35.92 1.35 -34.02
CA PHE A 633 37.12 0.68 -33.53
C PHE A 633 36.82 -0.23 -32.31
N LYS A 634 36.08 0.27 -31.32
CA LYS A 634 35.67 -0.51 -30.14
C LYS A 634 34.81 -1.72 -30.52
N ILE A 635 33.89 -1.54 -31.47
CA ILE A 635 33.03 -2.64 -31.96
C ILE A 635 33.87 -3.69 -32.68
N ASN A 636 34.76 -3.27 -33.59
CA ASN A 636 35.64 -4.18 -34.34
C ASN A 636 36.50 -5.04 -33.41
N LYS A 637 37.06 -4.41 -32.37
CA LYS A 637 37.82 -5.11 -31.33
C LYS A 637 36.94 -6.10 -30.55
N LYS A 638 35.73 -5.72 -30.15
CA LYS A 638 34.81 -6.62 -29.42
C LYS A 638 34.28 -7.78 -30.28
N LEU A 639 34.07 -7.57 -31.57
CA LEU A 639 33.59 -8.60 -32.50
C LEU A 639 34.71 -9.51 -33.03
N ASN A 640 35.97 -9.26 -32.68
CA ASN A 640 37.15 -9.95 -33.22
C ASN A 640 37.13 -9.98 -34.75
N LEU A 641 36.98 -8.80 -35.37
CA LEU A 641 37.08 -8.65 -36.83
C LEU A 641 38.53 -8.74 -37.30
N ASN A 642 38.74 -8.83 -38.63
CA ASN A 642 40.09 -8.89 -39.21
C ASN A 642 40.98 -7.74 -38.68
N ASN A 643 42.25 -8.07 -38.41
CA ASN A 643 43.24 -7.13 -37.89
C ASN A 643 43.40 -5.92 -38.81
N ASP A 644 43.32 -6.08 -40.13
CA ASP A 644 43.48 -4.97 -41.08
C ASP A 644 42.39 -3.90 -40.92
N VAL A 645 41.13 -4.32 -40.81
CA VAL A 645 39.98 -3.41 -40.61
C VAL A 645 40.08 -2.75 -39.23
N THR A 646 40.43 -3.51 -38.20
CA THR A 646 40.59 -3.00 -36.83
C THR A 646 41.74 -1.99 -36.74
N ASN A 647 42.88 -2.26 -37.37
CA ASN A 647 44.05 -1.39 -37.42
C ASN A 647 43.78 -0.11 -38.22
N THR A 648 43.00 -0.22 -39.30
CA THR A 648 42.57 0.96 -40.09
C THR A 648 41.77 1.94 -39.22
N PHE A 649 40.78 1.44 -38.46
CA PHE A 649 40.01 2.30 -37.56
C PHE A 649 40.81 2.79 -36.36
N LYS A 650 41.77 2.01 -35.85
CA LYS A 650 42.74 2.47 -34.84
C LYS A 650 43.52 3.68 -35.37
N TYR A 651 44.03 3.60 -36.61
CA TYR A 651 44.71 4.70 -37.27
C TYR A 651 43.81 5.93 -37.44
N TYR A 652 42.53 5.74 -37.81
CA TYR A 652 41.57 6.85 -37.90
C TYR A 652 41.23 7.52 -36.56
N CYS A 653 41.50 6.85 -35.44
CA CYS A 653 41.34 7.44 -34.11
C CYS A 653 42.53 8.31 -33.69
N ASN A 654 43.70 8.21 -34.34
CA ASN A 654 44.87 9.00 -33.97
C ASN A 654 44.56 10.51 -34.04
N LEU A 655 44.62 11.16 -32.88
CA LEU A 655 44.35 12.58 -32.75
C LEU A 655 45.62 13.38 -32.96
N THR A 656 45.63 14.24 -33.97
CA THR A 656 46.63 15.30 -34.07
C THR A 656 46.24 16.44 -33.11
N ASN A 657 47.22 17.27 -32.71
CA ASN A 657 46.97 18.43 -31.83
C ASN A 657 45.84 19.34 -32.34
N LYS A 658 45.71 19.49 -33.66
CA LYS A 658 44.63 20.24 -34.30
C LYS A 658 43.25 19.61 -34.02
N ILE A 659 43.12 18.30 -34.19
CA ILE A 659 41.86 17.58 -33.98
C ILE A 659 41.46 17.62 -32.49
N VAL A 660 42.42 17.51 -31.57
CA VAL A 660 42.15 17.64 -30.12
C VAL A 660 41.59 19.01 -29.79
N THR A 661 42.22 20.06 -30.31
CA THR A 661 41.75 21.45 -30.13
C THR A 661 40.34 21.64 -30.70
N ASP A 662 40.07 21.10 -31.89
CA ASP A 662 38.74 21.14 -32.51
C ASP A 662 37.69 20.40 -31.66
N ILE A 663 38.06 19.29 -31.01
CA ILE A 663 37.18 18.55 -30.09
C ILE A 663 36.91 19.37 -28.83
N PHE A 664 37.91 20.00 -28.21
CA PHE A 664 37.71 20.89 -27.06
C PHE A 664 36.75 22.03 -27.39
N LEU A 665 36.98 22.73 -28.49
CA LEU A 665 36.10 23.80 -28.97
C LEU A 665 34.68 23.28 -29.28
N SER A 666 34.58 22.10 -29.88
CA SER A 666 33.29 21.45 -30.15
C SER A 666 32.53 21.13 -28.86
N ASN A 667 33.21 20.64 -27.83
CA ASN A 667 32.60 20.25 -26.57
C ASN A 667 32.03 21.45 -25.80
N LEU A 668 32.67 22.62 -25.90
CA LEU A 668 32.21 23.86 -25.26
C LEU A 668 31.01 24.52 -25.97
N LYS A 669 30.76 24.18 -27.25
CA LYS A 669 29.59 24.71 -27.97
C LYS A 669 28.29 24.11 -27.47
N THR A 670 27.28 24.96 -27.21
CA THR A 670 25.91 24.55 -26.87
C THR A 670 25.24 23.75 -27.99
N ALA A 671 25.50 24.11 -29.26
CA ALA A 671 24.93 23.44 -30.43
C ALA A 671 25.44 22.01 -30.67
N THR A 672 26.53 21.59 -30.03
CA THR A 672 27.04 20.22 -30.16
C THR A 672 26.14 19.26 -29.40
N ASN A 673 25.58 18.27 -30.10
CA ASN A 673 24.70 17.28 -29.49
C ASN A 673 25.41 16.50 -28.35
N TRP A 674 24.70 16.27 -27.25
CA TRP A 674 25.24 15.61 -26.05
C TRP A 674 25.82 14.21 -26.31
N ILE A 675 25.26 13.45 -27.26
CA ILE A 675 25.79 12.12 -27.67
C ILE A 675 27.20 12.28 -28.26
N ARG A 676 27.39 13.30 -29.09
CA ARG A 676 28.69 13.58 -29.68
C ARG A 676 29.69 14.02 -28.59
N LYS A 677 29.28 14.91 -27.68
CA LYS A 677 30.12 15.35 -26.55
C LYS A 677 30.57 14.18 -25.68
N LYS A 678 29.64 13.32 -25.27
CA LYS A 678 29.91 12.11 -24.47
C LYS A 678 30.97 11.22 -25.12
N ASN A 679 30.82 10.91 -26.40
CA ASN A 679 31.77 10.08 -27.12
C ASN A 679 33.11 10.79 -27.39
N GLN A 680 33.09 12.11 -27.56
CA GLN A 680 34.31 12.92 -27.65
C GLN A 680 35.09 12.91 -26.33
N VAL A 681 34.41 13.01 -25.18
CA VAL A 681 35.01 12.89 -23.85
C VAL A 681 35.66 11.53 -23.67
N GLU A 682 34.98 10.43 -24.05
CA GLU A 682 35.56 9.09 -23.95
C GLU A 682 36.79 8.92 -24.84
N LEU A 683 36.75 9.46 -26.07
CA LEU A 683 37.88 9.45 -26.99
C LEU A 683 39.07 10.24 -26.42
N LEU A 684 38.84 11.44 -25.88
CA LEU A 684 39.89 12.24 -25.26
C LEU A 684 40.53 11.52 -24.08
N LEU A 685 39.71 10.88 -23.23
CA LEU A 685 40.19 10.07 -22.11
C LEU A 685 41.08 8.92 -22.60
N TYR A 686 40.67 8.21 -23.65
CA TYR A 686 41.45 7.14 -24.25
C TYR A 686 42.85 7.62 -24.68
N HIS A 687 42.95 8.80 -25.31
CA HIS A 687 44.23 9.37 -25.73
C HIS A 687 45.06 9.93 -24.57
N ALA A 688 44.42 10.55 -23.59
CA ALA A 688 45.11 11.08 -22.41
C ALA A 688 45.76 9.96 -21.58
N LEU A 689 45.11 8.79 -21.50
CA LEU A 689 45.67 7.62 -20.82
C LEU A 689 46.81 6.96 -21.59
N ASP A 690 46.78 7.00 -22.93
CA ASP A 690 47.84 6.46 -23.78
C ASP A 690 49.10 7.35 -23.77
N ASN A 691 48.94 8.68 -23.64
CA ASN A 691 50.04 9.64 -23.57
C ASN A 691 49.85 10.69 -22.43
N PRO A 692 50.01 10.28 -21.15
CA PRO A 692 49.70 11.14 -20.01
C PRO A 692 50.55 12.41 -19.93
N GLN A 693 51.83 12.32 -20.31
CA GLN A 693 52.79 13.42 -20.20
C GLN A 693 52.47 14.61 -21.11
N SER A 694 51.86 14.38 -22.28
CA SER A 694 51.60 15.43 -23.26
C SER A 694 50.15 15.94 -23.23
N MET A 695 49.17 15.08 -22.94
CA MET A 695 47.74 15.42 -23.04
C MET A 695 46.95 15.28 -21.74
N GLY A 696 47.52 14.70 -20.69
CA GLY A 696 46.83 14.43 -19.43
C GLY A 696 46.30 15.71 -18.76
N LEU A 697 47.18 16.70 -18.54
CA LEU A 697 46.82 17.96 -17.87
C LEU A 697 45.76 18.75 -18.65
N HIS A 698 45.95 18.91 -19.97
CA HIS A 698 45.00 19.66 -20.81
C HIS A 698 43.62 18.99 -20.86
N THR A 699 43.57 17.65 -20.91
CA THR A 699 42.30 16.90 -20.90
C THR A 699 41.60 17.03 -19.54
N ALA A 700 42.35 16.97 -18.44
CA ALA A 700 41.79 17.16 -17.10
C ALA A 700 41.19 18.57 -16.93
N ILE A 701 41.90 19.63 -17.35
CA ILE A 701 41.40 21.01 -17.31
C ILE A 701 40.12 21.13 -18.17
N HIS A 702 40.11 20.54 -19.37
CA HIS A 702 38.92 20.53 -20.21
C HIS A 702 37.72 19.87 -19.54
N PHE A 703 37.92 18.77 -18.81
CA PHE A 703 36.86 18.11 -18.06
C PHE A 703 36.39 18.89 -16.83
N CYS A 704 37.26 19.69 -16.20
CA CYS A 704 36.83 20.62 -15.13
C CYS A 704 35.96 21.77 -15.65
N ASN A 705 36.11 22.13 -16.93
CA ASN A 705 35.34 23.21 -17.56
C ASN A 705 33.99 22.74 -18.14
N LEU A 706 33.81 21.43 -18.36
CA LEU A 706 32.55 20.82 -18.79
C LEU A 706 31.65 20.53 -17.59
#